data_AF-A0A7C4IJR7-F1
#
_entry.id   AF-A0A7C4IJR7-F1
#
_cell.length_a   1.000
_cell.length_b   1.000
_cell.length_c   1.000
_cell.angle_alpha   90.00
_cell.angle_beta   90.00
_cell.angle_gamma   90.00
#
_symmetry.space_group_name_H-M   'P 1'
#
loop_
_entity.id
_entity.type
_entity.pdbx_description
1 polymer ?
#
loop_
_entity_poly.entity_id
_entity_poly.type
_entity_poly.pdbx_seq_one_letter_code
_entity_poly.pdbx_strand_id
1 'polypeptide(L)'
;MSLLVLAAMVLLCGPRGLAAEPFSGELDLVLRKALFHKPEQAADGVHLLLHFEARDGQWQRVWGKAQNYGIGEHIGIVESAEVTDSAVRLEVTMLIQSDFWNKTQWVARYKIDATRQAGGVVKGTYTGVFKGVDLKGEVEGIVPAARPVRQGFVPPAFDEHPRVLLRKSDLPALREKLKTPLGQAYLKRAGEAGDIINLGLLYQLTGDKAHATRAMETINEKYKDAIPVFGFGSGGFGHDIFAAALAYDLCYDAWPEDFRAKLRAQFEEFTERQQHVLMTSHANFHPCSNYYGPGRGVPGVVAMILWGDKGAAPPKPRDPLARPWPILPPQNFVPGKGVPTCELDIDKSPLKWIWSGPLPFECSRDVLTGMGGYAAARPEVGTTANYTVKTDKWFKQGALEFKELPDGAADAEGIDLEKALGKQDPAVAVFYTAAQVKAERTVSLVRQSKEMRVWISGVELEDRVFYKLHAGLHPVLVELRMRQPQGTVGLRLASAEDDDPQGAMELARFEKRLWEQDQALWEKTGMAPVRQLWLDRGWFQNYQHYRWGMGDGGTQTETGGYAQISSWYPSVYASMYPNFFGRSVTAYPDVTHLIPRKIMQSVFPAEGGSGKRLGNKPQAMQLNSVITLNPQWMACHFPIIPDQYKPSALWVWNYLCGVTDERSIPNVLGGKEASIWGLGGLTLAQTFLHYPLDLKPVHPDKGMPRHWSAATFGLYVFRSGWEGKDEFVSQVWGKCAPIHGWNHPNAGGLQVWGLGRPWTWTDSSPGTIRDTYSVVLLPEDQINQGACGRLVHYEAHADGSGSLTLDLDDVYARPSPSLYDKMLLRNPEKRVASGITGLRAVAFDYSGKSGAPAMMVLVDRIEGGGRRLWTWQKPEGAGHSVDANTFAIRYPDATMKATFIAPGDAKVEYADDAKKEGSDAKHGFWGTLHRFKATGDGSFFVVATFQRGEAPKVSVEGSGLDATVTVGGQKVRFDGRKIVLGQ
;
A
#
# COMPACT_ATOMS: atom_id res chain seq x y z
N MET A 1 -7.55 34.68 77.39
CA MET A 1 -6.07 34.74 77.27
C MET A 1 -5.58 33.36 76.88
N SER A 2 -4.77 33.08 75.88
CA SER A 2 -4.29 33.76 74.67
C SER A 2 -3.76 32.60 73.80
N LEU A 3 -4.29 32.40 72.59
CA LEU A 3 -3.60 32.69 71.32
C LEU A 3 -2.16 32.16 71.18
N LEU A 4 -1.97 31.45 70.06
CA LEU A 4 -0.81 31.46 69.15
C LEU A 4 0.38 30.52 69.38
N VAL A 5 0.71 29.85 68.26
CA VAL A 5 1.98 29.24 67.81
C VAL A 5 2.14 27.74 68.03
N LEU A 6 1.62 26.93 67.09
CA LEU A 6 2.45 26.08 66.21
C LEU A 6 1.54 25.39 65.16
N ALA A 7 1.27 26.12 64.08
CA ALA A 7 0.77 25.56 62.82
C ALA A 7 1.80 25.91 61.74
N ALA A 8 2.60 24.93 61.31
CA ALA A 8 3.24 24.83 59.99
C ALA A 8 4.39 23.80 60.05
N MET A 9 4.13 22.53 59.70
CA MET A 9 5.05 21.61 58.99
C MET A 9 4.54 20.15 58.89
N VAL A 10 3.24 19.92 58.72
CA VAL A 10 2.74 18.60 58.31
C VAL A 10 1.62 18.78 57.29
N LEU A 11 2.00 18.87 56.00
CA LEU A 11 1.19 18.55 54.82
C LEU A 11 1.99 18.96 53.58
N LEU A 12 2.59 17.98 52.90
CA LEU A 12 2.84 17.91 51.45
C LEU A 12 3.74 16.68 51.15
N CYS A 13 3.27 15.50 51.52
CA CYS A 13 3.61 14.30 50.74
C CYS A 13 2.30 13.87 50.09
N GLY A 14 2.03 14.44 48.91
CA GLY A 14 1.01 13.87 48.02
C GLY A 14 1.31 12.38 47.77
N PRO A 15 0.31 11.58 47.37
CA PRO A 15 0.56 10.21 47.00
C PRO A 15 1.70 10.20 45.98
N ARG A 16 2.81 9.51 46.30
CA ARG A 16 3.82 9.19 45.31
C ARG A 16 3.08 8.50 44.18
N GLY A 17 2.93 9.19 43.04
CA GLY A 17 2.29 8.64 41.87
C GLY A 17 2.94 7.30 41.59
N LEU A 18 2.13 6.24 41.59
CA LEU A 18 2.53 4.98 40.97
C LEU A 18 3.05 5.37 39.58
N ALA A 19 4.32 5.02 39.29
CA ALA A 19 4.89 5.25 37.97
C ALA A 19 3.89 4.66 36.96
N ALA A 20 3.47 5.48 35.99
CA ALA A 20 2.56 5.02 34.96
C ALA A 20 3.13 3.74 34.33
N GLU A 21 2.30 2.71 34.18
CA GLU A 21 2.76 1.46 33.58
C GLU A 21 3.31 1.74 32.17
N PRO A 22 4.46 1.15 31.81
CA PRO A 22 5.07 1.39 30.51
C PRO A 22 4.15 0.90 29.39
N PHE A 23 3.98 1.73 28.36
CA PHE A 23 3.07 1.46 27.25
C PHE A 23 3.41 0.13 26.55
N SER A 24 2.38 -0.68 26.31
CA SER A 24 2.47 -1.88 25.48
C SER A 24 1.31 -1.88 24.49
N GLY A 25 1.63 -1.91 23.20
CA GLY A 25 0.64 -1.74 22.14
C GLY A 25 1.24 -1.18 20.85
N GLU A 26 0.35 -0.76 19.96
CA GLU A 26 0.70 -0.21 18.65
C GLU A 26 0.22 1.24 18.53
N LEU A 27 0.83 1.96 17.59
CA LEU A 27 0.48 3.33 17.26
C LEU A 27 0.81 3.58 15.78
N ASP A 28 -0.17 4.08 15.04
CA ASP A 28 -0.03 4.48 13.64
C ASP A 28 -0.19 6.00 13.54
N LEU A 29 0.85 6.71 13.08
CA LEU A 29 0.86 8.17 12.92
C LEU A 29 1.17 8.57 11.49
N VAL A 30 0.59 9.68 11.06
CA VAL A 30 0.94 10.40 9.84
C VAL A 30 1.46 11.78 10.24
N LEU A 31 2.72 12.06 9.90
CA LEU A 31 3.32 13.39 9.99
C LEU A 31 3.08 14.12 8.66
N ARG A 32 2.20 15.13 8.66
CA ARG A 32 1.91 15.88 7.44
C ARG A 32 3.11 16.74 7.03
N LYS A 33 3.53 16.60 5.79
CA LYS A 33 4.61 17.36 5.12
C LYS A 33 5.98 17.23 5.80
N ALA A 34 6.28 16.05 6.34
CA ALA A 34 7.48 15.77 7.11
C ALA A 34 8.75 15.49 6.28
N LEU A 35 8.63 15.37 4.96
CA LEU A 35 9.74 15.13 4.04
C LEU A 35 9.66 16.04 2.82
N PHE A 36 10.77 16.23 2.10
CA PHE A 36 10.81 16.98 0.84
C PHE A 36 11.96 16.52 -0.05
N HIS A 37 11.83 16.66 -1.37
CA HIS A 37 12.92 16.34 -2.30
C HIS A 37 14.01 17.40 -2.25
N LYS A 38 13.62 18.68 -2.35
CA LYS A 38 14.52 19.83 -2.28
C LYS A 38 14.10 20.81 -1.16
N PRO A 39 15.04 21.48 -0.46
CA PRO A 39 14.75 22.38 0.66
C PRO A 39 13.67 23.44 0.36
N GLU A 40 13.70 24.03 -0.83
CA GLU A 40 12.73 25.04 -1.28
C GLU A 40 11.29 24.51 -1.39
N GLN A 41 11.10 23.19 -1.40
CA GLN A 41 9.80 22.52 -1.46
C GLN A 41 9.25 22.12 -0.09
N ALA A 42 9.93 22.47 1.02
CA ALA A 42 9.54 22.05 2.36
C ALA A 42 8.08 22.40 2.71
N ALA A 43 7.58 23.57 2.26
CA ALA A 43 6.20 24.01 2.48
C ALA A 43 5.14 23.14 1.75
N ASP A 44 5.50 22.53 0.62
CA ASP A 44 4.68 21.58 -0.16
C ASP A 44 5.03 20.11 0.16
N GLY A 45 5.68 19.88 1.31
CA GLY A 45 6.31 18.61 1.66
C GLY A 45 5.42 17.36 1.55
N VAL A 46 6.07 16.21 1.53
CA VAL A 46 5.48 14.88 1.47
C VAL A 46 5.15 14.38 2.88
N HIS A 47 4.04 13.68 3.03
CA HIS A 47 3.61 13.06 4.27
C HIS A 47 4.46 11.83 4.61
N LEU A 48 4.67 11.55 5.89
CA LEU A 48 5.38 10.38 6.40
C LEU A 48 4.46 9.60 7.34
N LEU A 49 4.10 8.37 6.94
CA LEU A 49 3.48 7.41 7.85
C LEU A 49 4.55 6.77 8.73
N LEU A 50 4.27 6.62 10.02
CA LEU A 50 5.07 5.95 11.03
C LEU A 50 4.22 4.91 11.77
N HIS A 51 4.72 3.68 11.88
CA HIS A 51 4.18 2.64 12.73
C HIS A 51 5.13 2.37 13.89
N PHE A 52 4.57 2.34 15.10
CA PHE A 52 5.29 2.04 16.33
C PHE A 52 4.66 0.83 17.02
N GLU A 53 5.51 -0.02 17.60
CA GLU A 53 5.09 -1.12 18.46
C GLU A 53 5.95 -1.11 19.74
N ALA A 54 5.30 -1.25 20.90
CA ALA A 54 5.95 -1.51 22.17
C ALA A 54 5.46 -2.86 22.72
N ARG A 55 6.40 -3.73 23.11
CA ARG A 55 6.12 -5.04 23.71
C ARG A 55 6.71 -5.05 25.12
N ASP A 56 5.86 -5.24 26.13
CA ASP A 56 6.26 -5.21 27.54
C ASP A 56 7.07 -3.96 27.91
N GLY A 57 6.63 -2.79 27.42
CA GLY A 57 7.31 -1.51 27.60
C GLY A 57 8.54 -1.27 26.72
N GLN A 58 8.97 -2.26 25.92
CA GLN A 58 10.12 -2.13 25.02
C GLN A 58 9.70 -1.77 23.61
N TRP A 59 10.15 -0.59 23.15
CA TRP A 59 9.93 -0.13 21.78
C TRP A 59 10.70 -0.98 20.78
N GLN A 60 9.99 -1.44 19.76
CA GLN A 60 10.56 -2.08 18.58
C GLN A 60 11.06 -1.01 17.60
N ARG A 61 11.68 -1.44 16.50
CA ARG A 61 12.02 -0.53 15.40
C ARG A 61 10.76 0.15 14.87
N VAL A 62 10.85 1.46 14.65
CA VAL A 62 9.79 2.24 14.01
C VAL A 62 9.84 1.97 12.51
N TRP A 63 8.69 1.75 11.90
CA TRP A 63 8.56 1.56 10.45
C TRP A 63 7.96 2.80 9.80
N GLY A 64 8.55 3.26 8.71
CA GLY A 64 8.10 4.47 8.02
C GLY A 64 7.83 4.26 6.53
N LYS A 65 6.87 5.01 6.00
CA LYS A 65 6.54 5.02 4.56
C LYS A 65 6.15 6.40 4.07
N ALA A 66 6.63 6.77 2.89
CA ALA A 66 6.29 8.02 2.22
C ALA A 66 6.21 7.82 0.69
N GLN A 67 5.08 7.29 0.20
CA GLN A 67 4.92 6.86 -1.21
C GLN A 67 5.07 7.99 -2.25
N ASN A 68 4.86 9.24 -1.85
CA ASN A 68 5.08 10.41 -2.70
C ASN A 68 6.53 10.90 -2.68
N TYR A 69 7.35 10.44 -1.74
CA TYR A 69 8.79 10.70 -1.69
C TYR A 69 9.52 9.58 -2.46
N GLY A 70 9.25 8.32 -2.11
CA GLY A 70 9.87 7.16 -2.76
C GLY A 70 9.14 5.87 -2.41
N ILE A 71 9.61 4.75 -2.96
CA ILE A 71 9.12 3.42 -2.60
C ILE A 71 9.87 2.80 -1.42
N GLY A 72 10.96 3.41 -0.97
CA GLY A 72 11.74 2.94 0.17
C GLY A 72 10.88 2.74 1.42
N GLU A 73 11.30 1.83 2.28
CA GLU A 73 10.76 1.66 3.63
C GLU A 73 11.78 2.23 4.61
N HIS A 74 11.30 3.07 5.51
CA HIS A 74 12.15 3.78 6.44
C HIS A 74 12.16 3.05 7.77
N ILE A 75 13.27 3.09 8.48
CA ILE A 75 13.44 2.44 9.78
C ILE A 75 13.83 3.49 10.81
N GLY A 76 13.35 3.34 12.03
CA GLY A 76 13.61 4.31 13.09
C GLY A 76 13.75 3.70 14.47
N ILE A 77 14.12 4.55 15.42
CA ILE A 77 14.23 4.21 16.83
C ILE A 77 13.48 5.27 17.63
N VAL A 78 12.73 4.83 18.63
CA VAL A 78 12.12 5.70 19.63
C VAL A 78 13.20 6.11 20.63
N GLU A 79 13.45 7.41 20.74
CA GLU A 79 14.43 8.01 21.65
C GLU A 79 13.83 8.22 23.04
N SER A 80 12.59 8.70 23.08
CA SER A 80 11.81 8.87 24.29
C SER A 80 10.32 8.75 23.97
N ALA A 81 9.52 8.31 24.95
CA ALA A 81 8.09 8.14 24.77
C ALA A 81 7.31 8.31 26.08
N GLU A 82 6.17 8.99 25.96
CA GLU A 82 5.09 9.02 26.95
C GLU A 82 3.78 8.80 26.20
N VAL A 83 3.17 7.64 26.41
CA VAL A 83 1.87 7.30 25.79
C VAL A 83 0.90 6.94 26.91
N THR A 84 -0.16 7.72 27.03
CA THR A 84 -1.21 7.58 28.05
C THR A 84 -2.59 7.52 27.38
N ASP A 85 -3.66 7.50 28.17
CA ASP A 85 -5.02 7.59 27.64
C ASP A 85 -5.37 8.98 27.09
N SER A 86 -4.60 10.02 27.42
CA SER A 86 -4.84 11.39 26.99
C SER A 86 -3.73 12.01 26.14
N ALA A 87 -2.52 11.45 26.14
CA ALA A 87 -1.36 12.05 25.50
C ALA A 87 -0.49 11.03 24.76
N VAL A 88 0.14 11.50 23.67
CA VAL A 88 1.17 10.80 22.90
C VAL A 88 2.31 11.79 22.67
N ARG A 89 3.41 11.61 23.39
CA ARG A 89 4.64 12.40 23.25
C ARG A 89 5.78 11.48 22.87
N LEU A 90 6.41 11.71 21.73
CA LEU A 90 7.46 10.84 21.21
C LEU A 90 8.62 11.69 20.68
N GLU A 91 9.85 11.22 20.90
CA GLU A 91 11.01 11.65 20.12
C GLU A 91 11.48 10.44 19.32
N VAL A 92 11.61 10.61 18.00
CA VAL A 92 11.93 9.52 17.07
C VAL A 92 13.00 9.97 16.09
N THR A 93 13.98 9.09 15.88
CA THR A 93 14.98 9.23 14.82
C THR A 93 14.71 8.21 13.74
N MET A 94 14.58 8.66 12.49
CA MET A 94 14.27 7.85 11.32
C MET A 94 15.45 7.88 10.33
N LEU A 95 15.82 6.73 9.79
CA LEU A 95 16.59 6.61 8.57
C LEU A 95 15.64 6.55 7.37
N ILE A 96 15.56 7.66 6.65
CA ILE A 96 14.89 7.78 5.36
C ILE A 96 15.77 7.10 4.31
N GLN A 97 15.50 5.81 4.07
CA GLN A 97 16.25 4.98 3.13
C GLN A 97 16.23 5.52 1.70
N SER A 98 17.30 5.20 0.97
CA SER A 98 17.38 5.41 -0.48
C SER A 98 16.57 4.37 -1.25
N ASP A 99 16.27 4.69 -2.50
CA ASP A 99 15.69 3.78 -3.49
C ASP A 99 16.11 4.18 -4.91
N PHE A 100 15.46 3.60 -5.93
CA PHE A 100 15.75 3.90 -7.34
C PHE A 100 15.55 5.38 -7.72
N TRP A 101 14.65 6.10 -7.05
CA TRP A 101 14.33 7.50 -7.30
C TRP A 101 15.11 8.44 -6.38
N ASN A 102 15.30 8.07 -5.12
CA ASN A 102 16.07 8.81 -4.12
C ASN A 102 17.35 8.05 -3.79
N LYS A 103 18.42 8.33 -4.51
CA LYS A 103 19.70 7.59 -4.37
C LYS A 103 20.45 7.83 -3.05
N THR A 104 19.96 8.73 -2.19
CA THR A 104 20.66 9.16 -0.98
C THR A 104 19.78 8.95 0.24
N GLN A 105 20.30 8.23 1.24
CA GLN A 105 19.65 8.03 2.52
C GLN A 105 19.85 9.23 3.45
N TRP A 106 18.92 9.53 4.34
CA TRP A 106 19.02 10.68 5.25
C TRP A 106 18.49 10.32 6.62
N VAL A 107 19.09 10.87 7.67
CA VAL A 107 18.50 10.81 9.01
C VAL A 107 17.52 11.98 9.16
N ALA A 108 16.37 11.70 9.77
CA ALA A 108 15.36 12.67 10.13
C ALA A 108 15.04 12.51 11.62
N ARG A 109 14.79 13.61 12.32
CA ARG A 109 14.41 13.59 13.73
C ARG A 109 13.09 14.30 13.91
N TYR A 110 12.20 13.73 14.70
CA TYR A 110 10.90 14.31 14.99
C TYR A 110 10.60 14.26 16.48
N LYS A 111 10.04 15.35 16.98
CA LYS A 111 9.39 15.45 18.27
C LYS A 111 7.90 15.63 18.04
N ILE A 112 7.12 14.70 18.55
CA ILE A 112 5.67 14.60 18.37
C ILE A 112 5.01 14.93 19.70
N ASP A 113 4.01 15.81 19.66
CA ASP A 113 3.14 16.14 20.80
C ASP A 113 1.68 16.10 20.33
N ALA A 114 0.94 15.12 20.84
CA ALA A 114 -0.42 14.86 20.42
C ALA A 114 -1.32 14.41 21.57
N THR A 115 -2.62 14.61 21.36
CA THR A 115 -3.68 14.17 22.25
C THR A 115 -4.28 12.85 21.76
N ARG A 116 -4.57 11.96 22.69
CA ARG A 116 -5.33 10.72 22.44
C ARG A 116 -6.78 10.94 22.86
N GLN A 117 -7.69 10.61 21.96
CA GLN A 117 -9.13 10.78 22.13
C GLN A 117 -9.83 9.41 22.23
N ALA A 118 -11.14 9.44 22.49
CA ALA A 118 -11.96 8.23 22.48
C ALA A 118 -11.81 7.45 21.17
N GLY A 119 -11.83 6.12 21.26
CA GLY A 119 -11.57 5.24 20.10
C GLY A 119 -10.10 5.21 19.66
N GLY A 120 -9.19 5.78 20.44
CA GLY A 120 -7.76 5.76 20.18
C GLY A 120 -7.28 6.79 19.17
N VAL A 121 -8.15 7.68 18.67
CA VAL A 121 -7.79 8.70 17.67
C VAL A 121 -6.71 9.63 18.24
N VAL A 122 -5.68 9.90 17.44
CA VAL A 122 -4.55 10.77 17.80
C VAL A 122 -4.56 12.01 16.91
N LYS A 123 -4.46 13.18 17.54
CA LYS A 123 -4.30 14.48 16.85
C LYS A 123 -3.34 15.39 17.59
N GLY A 124 -2.45 16.04 16.86
CA GLY A 124 -1.47 16.94 17.44
C GLY A 124 -0.56 17.58 16.41
N THR A 125 0.67 17.87 16.83
CA THR A 125 1.69 18.51 16.00
C THR A 125 3.04 17.84 16.19
N TYR A 126 3.95 18.10 15.26
CA TYR A 126 5.34 17.73 15.40
C TYR A 126 6.25 18.91 15.04
N THR A 127 7.45 18.89 15.59
CA THR A 127 8.62 19.61 15.10
C THR A 127 9.69 18.61 14.70
N GLY A 128 10.52 18.90 13.71
CA GLY A 128 11.58 17.99 13.31
C GLY A 128 12.65 18.64 12.47
N VAL A 129 13.66 17.85 12.09
CA VAL A 129 14.74 18.27 11.21
C VAL A 129 14.91 17.22 10.12
N PHE A 130 14.97 17.65 8.87
CA PHE A 130 15.26 16.78 7.73
C PHE A 130 16.14 17.53 6.73
N LYS A 131 17.25 16.91 6.30
CA LYS A 131 18.25 17.54 5.39
C LYS A 131 18.70 18.93 5.88
N GLY A 132 18.88 19.08 7.20
CA GLY A 132 19.27 20.35 7.83
C GLY A 132 18.18 21.43 7.86
N VAL A 133 16.96 21.14 7.42
CA VAL A 133 15.83 22.08 7.44
C VAL A 133 14.90 21.74 8.60
N ASP A 134 14.58 22.75 9.41
CA ASP A 134 13.56 22.65 10.45
C ASP A 134 12.17 22.53 9.84
N LEU A 135 11.40 21.59 10.37
CA LEU A 135 10.05 21.27 9.94
C LEU A 135 9.09 21.38 11.13
N LYS A 136 7.85 21.74 10.81
CA LYS A 136 6.72 21.64 11.73
C LYS A 136 5.46 21.27 10.94
N GLY A 137 4.58 20.51 11.55
CA GLY A 137 3.33 20.12 10.89
C GLY A 137 2.35 19.43 11.81
N GLU A 138 1.23 19.03 11.23
CA GLU A 138 0.18 18.31 11.93
C GLU A 138 0.49 16.81 12.03
N VAL A 139 -0.02 16.21 13.10
CA VAL A 139 -0.02 14.78 13.33
C VAL A 139 -1.45 14.30 13.43
N GLU A 140 -1.76 13.26 12.68
CA GLU A 140 -3.00 12.50 12.82
C GLU A 140 -2.67 11.01 12.90
N GLY A 141 -3.49 10.24 13.59
CA GLY A 141 -3.22 8.82 13.75
C GLY A 141 -4.21 8.10 14.64
N ILE A 142 -3.82 6.90 15.06
CA ILE A 142 -4.63 6.05 15.92
C ILE A 142 -3.74 5.15 16.78
N VAL A 143 -4.13 4.98 18.04
CA VAL A 143 -3.73 3.85 18.89
C VAL A 143 -4.78 2.75 18.64
N PRO A 144 -4.50 1.74 17.79
CA PRO A 144 -5.46 0.69 17.52
C PRO A 144 -5.79 -0.13 18.77
N ALA A 145 -6.88 -0.88 18.70
CA ALA A 145 -7.21 -1.88 19.72
C ALA A 145 -6.06 -2.89 19.85
N ALA A 146 -5.83 -3.38 21.07
CA ALA A 146 -4.82 -4.41 21.30
C ALA A 146 -5.12 -5.66 20.47
N ARG A 147 -4.07 -6.26 19.87
CA ARG A 147 -4.17 -7.56 19.20
C ARG A 147 -4.03 -8.68 20.22
N PRO A 148 -5.12 -9.35 20.64
CA PRO A 148 -5.02 -10.39 21.64
C PRO A 148 -4.20 -11.57 21.12
N VAL A 149 -3.29 -12.05 21.96
CA VAL A 149 -2.59 -13.32 21.75
C VAL A 149 -3.50 -14.46 22.20
N ARG A 150 -3.62 -15.51 21.39
CA ARG A 150 -4.38 -16.73 21.68
C ARG A 150 -3.97 -17.29 23.04
N GLN A 151 -4.95 -17.65 23.84
CA GLN A 151 -4.70 -18.26 25.15
C GLN A 151 -3.85 -19.53 24.99
N GLY A 152 -2.82 -19.66 25.83
CA GLY A 152 -1.90 -20.80 25.79
C GLY A 152 -0.93 -20.82 24.60
N PHE A 153 -0.88 -19.75 23.80
CA PHE A 153 0.09 -19.64 22.72
C PHE A 153 1.52 -19.59 23.25
N VAL A 154 2.39 -20.40 22.65
CA VAL A 154 3.84 -20.39 22.89
C VAL A 154 4.53 -19.99 21.58
N PRO A 155 5.33 -18.91 21.58
CA PRO A 155 6.09 -18.51 20.39
C PRO A 155 6.98 -19.63 19.85
N PRO A 156 7.21 -19.69 18.52
CA PRO A 156 8.20 -20.56 17.92
C PRO A 156 9.54 -20.51 18.62
N ALA A 157 10.07 -21.68 18.98
CA ALA A 157 11.45 -21.76 19.44
C ALA A 157 12.39 -21.48 18.26
N PHE A 158 13.61 -21.04 18.58
CA PHE A 158 14.70 -20.99 17.60
C PHE A 158 14.92 -22.39 17.01
N ASP A 159 15.20 -22.48 15.71
CA ASP A 159 15.33 -23.73 14.95
C ASP A 159 14.09 -24.68 14.93
N GLU A 160 12.90 -24.25 15.41
CA GLU A 160 11.71 -25.12 15.41
C GLU A 160 11.07 -25.26 14.03
N HIS A 161 10.96 -26.47 13.50
CA HIS A 161 10.18 -26.76 12.29
C HIS A 161 9.24 -27.96 12.49
N PRO A 162 8.06 -28.00 11.83
CA PRO A 162 7.42 -26.91 11.08
C PRO A 162 6.88 -25.80 11.99
N ARG A 163 6.74 -24.59 11.45
CA ARG A 163 6.30 -23.41 12.24
C ARG A 163 5.24 -22.52 11.60
N VAL A 164 5.00 -22.61 10.28
CA VAL A 164 4.05 -21.69 9.60
C VAL A 164 2.70 -22.33 9.30
N LEU A 165 2.68 -23.49 8.63
CA LEU A 165 1.44 -24.13 8.19
C LEU A 165 0.77 -24.90 9.34
N LEU A 166 1.57 -25.53 10.18
CA LEU A 166 1.19 -26.20 11.43
C LEU A 166 2.40 -26.21 12.38
N ARG A 167 2.16 -26.52 13.65
CA ARG A 167 3.15 -26.67 14.70
C ARG A 167 3.24 -28.12 15.16
N LYS A 168 4.37 -28.55 15.72
CA LYS A 168 4.51 -29.92 16.27
C LYS A 168 3.46 -30.23 17.33
N SER A 169 3.01 -29.22 18.08
CA SER A 169 1.92 -29.32 19.06
C SER A 169 0.56 -29.71 18.45
N ASP A 170 0.37 -29.49 17.14
CA ASP A 170 -0.91 -29.75 16.46
C ASP A 170 -1.02 -31.20 15.99
N LEU A 171 0.10 -31.91 15.87
CA LEU A 171 0.17 -33.27 15.31
C LEU A 171 -0.73 -34.29 16.02
N PRO A 172 -0.87 -34.30 17.37
CA PRO A 172 -1.79 -35.23 18.03
C PRO A 172 -3.23 -35.08 17.55
N ALA A 173 -3.75 -33.84 17.50
CA ALA A 173 -5.11 -33.57 17.05
C ALA A 173 -5.29 -33.88 15.56
N LEU A 174 -4.30 -33.56 14.72
CA LEU A 174 -4.34 -33.85 13.28
C LEU A 174 -4.29 -35.35 12.98
N ARG A 175 -3.56 -36.15 13.78
CA ARG A 175 -3.54 -37.61 13.66
C ARG A 175 -4.87 -38.25 14.08
N GLU A 176 -5.57 -37.69 15.06
CA GLU A 176 -6.95 -38.11 15.34
C GLU A 176 -7.89 -37.74 14.19
N LYS A 177 -7.76 -36.53 13.64
CA LYS A 177 -8.52 -36.10 12.46
C LYS A 177 -8.30 -37.01 11.26
N LEU A 178 -7.11 -37.57 11.09
CA LEU A 178 -6.81 -38.54 10.04
C LEU A 178 -7.67 -39.82 10.10
N LYS A 179 -8.16 -40.20 11.28
CA LYS A 179 -9.01 -41.40 11.45
C LYS A 179 -10.45 -41.20 10.97
N THR A 180 -10.84 -39.95 10.68
CA THR A 180 -12.19 -39.61 10.22
C THR A 180 -12.35 -39.87 8.71
N PRO A 181 -13.59 -39.92 8.18
CA PRO A 181 -13.81 -40.04 6.73
C PRO A 181 -13.13 -38.93 5.92
N LEU A 182 -13.10 -37.70 6.44
CA LEU A 182 -12.36 -36.59 5.84
C LEU A 182 -10.85 -36.89 5.79
N GLY A 183 -10.30 -37.38 6.90
CA GLY A 183 -8.88 -37.73 7.04
C GLY A 183 -8.44 -38.83 6.09
N GLN A 184 -9.23 -39.91 5.98
CA GLN A 184 -8.95 -41.01 5.05
C GLN A 184 -9.04 -40.56 3.58
N ALA A 185 -10.03 -39.71 3.25
CA ALA A 185 -10.13 -39.12 1.92
C ALA A 185 -8.95 -38.19 1.60
N TYR A 186 -8.47 -37.43 2.58
CA TYR A 186 -7.27 -36.60 2.44
C TYR A 186 -6.02 -37.44 2.19
N LEU A 187 -5.76 -38.50 2.97
CA LEU A 187 -4.58 -39.37 2.79
C LEU A 187 -4.50 -39.93 1.37
N LYS A 188 -5.61 -40.49 0.88
CA LYS A 188 -5.69 -41.02 -0.48
C LYS A 188 -5.32 -39.96 -1.50
N ARG A 189 -5.94 -38.78 -1.40
CA ARG A 189 -5.76 -37.72 -2.38
C ARG A 189 -4.40 -37.04 -2.31
N ALA A 190 -3.88 -36.81 -1.11
CA ALA A 190 -2.55 -36.25 -0.90
C ALA A 190 -1.48 -37.19 -1.48
N GLY A 191 -1.64 -38.51 -1.30
CA GLY A 191 -0.78 -39.52 -1.91
C GLY A 191 -0.86 -39.52 -3.44
N GLU A 192 -2.06 -39.40 -4.01
CA GLU A 192 -2.27 -39.31 -5.47
C GLU A 192 -1.77 -37.98 -6.08
N ALA A 193 -1.88 -36.87 -5.35
CA ALA A 193 -1.47 -35.55 -5.82
C ALA A 193 0.05 -35.46 -5.97
N GLY A 194 0.80 -36.04 -5.02
CA GLY A 194 2.25 -36.14 -5.06
C GLY A 194 2.99 -34.79 -5.11
N ASP A 195 2.33 -33.68 -4.78
CA ASP A 195 2.97 -32.37 -4.74
C ASP A 195 3.81 -32.19 -3.46
N ILE A 196 4.84 -31.36 -3.55
CA ILE A 196 5.87 -31.21 -2.50
C ILE A 196 5.30 -30.71 -1.15
N ILE A 197 4.19 -29.96 -1.14
CA ILE A 197 3.57 -29.49 0.11
C ILE A 197 2.84 -30.65 0.78
N ASN A 198 2.01 -31.38 0.04
CA ASN A 198 1.29 -32.52 0.61
C ASN A 198 2.21 -33.69 0.97
N LEU A 199 3.30 -33.92 0.23
CA LEU A 199 4.33 -34.88 0.64
C LEU A 199 4.97 -34.49 1.98
N GLY A 200 5.30 -33.22 2.19
CA GLY A 200 5.81 -32.76 3.48
C GLY A 200 4.77 -32.88 4.61
N LEU A 201 3.51 -32.58 4.33
CA LEU A 201 2.44 -32.72 5.31
C LEU A 201 2.18 -34.20 5.66
N LEU A 202 2.22 -35.10 4.68
CA LEU A 202 2.13 -36.54 4.91
C LEU A 202 3.28 -37.03 5.79
N TYR A 203 4.52 -36.60 5.56
CA TYR A 203 5.65 -36.91 6.45
C TYR A 203 5.37 -36.51 7.91
N GLN A 204 4.89 -35.28 8.14
CA GLN A 204 4.57 -34.81 9.49
C GLN A 204 3.46 -35.65 10.15
N LEU A 205 2.42 -35.97 9.39
CA LEU A 205 1.27 -36.70 9.90
C LEU A 205 1.57 -38.18 10.18
N THR A 206 2.33 -38.85 9.31
CA THR A 206 2.59 -40.30 9.39
C THR A 206 3.93 -40.66 10.05
N GLY A 207 4.91 -39.76 10.00
CA GLY A 207 6.30 -40.02 10.38
C GLY A 207 7.11 -40.77 9.31
N ASP A 208 6.53 -41.10 8.16
CA ASP A 208 7.20 -41.84 7.10
C ASP A 208 8.14 -40.92 6.30
N LYS A 209 9.45 -41.14 6.46
CA LYS A 209 10.50 -40.38 5.78
C LYS A 209 10.47 -40.55 4.25
N ALA A 210 9.83 -41.60 3.72
CA ALA A 210 9.71 -41.80 2.27
C ALA A 210 8.99 -40.62 1.58
N HIS A 211 8.01 -40.00 2.25
CA HIS A 211 7.35 -38.80 1.71
C HIS A 211 8.29 -37.59 1.64
N ALA A 212 9.10 -37.37 2.69
CA ALA A 212 10.09 -36.29 2.69
C ALA A 212 11.18 -36.52 1.64
N THR A 213 11.66 -37.76 1.47
CA THR A 213 12.59 -38.14 0.40
C THR A 213 11.99 -37.87 -0.97
N ARG A 214 10.74 -38.29 -1.22
CA ARG A 214 10.08 -38.04 -2.51
C ARG A 214 9.87 -36.55 -2.78
N ALA A 215 9.61 -35.73 -1.77
CA ALA A 215 9.51 -34.28 -1.91
C ALA A 215 10.85 -33.68 -2.36
N MET A 216 11.96 -34.09 -1.74
CA MET A 216 13.32 -33.68 -2.12
C MET A 216 13.65 -34.11 -3.56
N GLU A 217 13.37 -35.36 -3.93
CA GLU A 217 13.55 -35.86 -5.30
C GLU A 217 12.74 -35.04 -6.30
N THR A 218 11.47 -34.75 -5.99
CA THR A 218 10.60 -33.94 -6.85
C THR A 218 11.13 -32.53 -7.05
N ILE A 219 11.69 -31.91 -5.99
CA ILE A 219 12.36 -30.59 -6.10
C ILE A 219 13.58 -30.69 -7.03
N ASN A 220 14.43 -31.70 -6.88
CA ASN A 220 15.61 -31.87 -7.74
C ASN A 220 15.25 -32.22 -9.20
N GLU A 221 14.22 -33.04 -9.41
CA GLU A 221 13.67 -33.40 -10.73
C GLU A 221 13.10 -32.16 -11.43
N LYS A 222 12.33 -31.35 -10.70
CA LYS A 222 11.63 -30.17 -11.23
C LYS A 222 12.57 -28.97 -11.41
N TYR A 223 13.51 -28.77 -10.49
CA TYR A 223 14.40 -27.61 -10.44
C TYR A 223 15.87 -28.07 -10.38
N LYS A 224 16.48 -28.25 -11.56
CA LYS A 224 17.87 -28.73 -11.68
C LYS A 224 18.85 -27.81 -10.94
N ASP A 225 18.90 -26.54 -11.36
CA ASP A 225 19.89 -25.58 -10.87
C ASP A 225 19.30 -24.64 -9.81
N ALA A 226 18.23 -23.92 -10.16
CA ALA A 226 17.58 -22.94 -9.30
C ALA A 226 16.04 -23.03 -9.40
N ILE A 227 15.36 -22.71 -8.30
CA ILE A 227 13.91 -22.60 -8.27
C ILE A 227 13.52 -21.29 -8.96
N PRO A 228 12.63 -21.33 -9.96
CA PRO A 228 12.21 -20.14 -10.68
C PRO A 228 11.50 -19.17 -9.74
N VAL A 229 11.94 -17.93 -9.78
CA VAL A 229 11.34 -16.81 -9.04
C VAL A 229 10.11 -16.26 -9.78
N PHE A 230 10.02 -16.50 -11.10
CA PHE A 230 9.02 -15.90 -11.99
C PHE A 230 8.09 -16.95 -12.60
N GLY A 231 6.78 -16.72 -12.48
CA GLY A 231 5.76 -17.28 -13.36
C GLY A 231 5.28 -16.26 -14.40
N PHE A 232 4.54 -16.71 -15.41
CA PHE A 232 3.95 -15.80 -16.40
C PHE A 232 2.93 -14.84 -15.77
N GLY A 233 3.11 -13.53 -16.00
CA GLY A 233 2.17 -12.47 -15.61
C GLY A 233 2.27 -12.00 -14.15
N SER A 234 1.46 -11.00 -13.81
CA SER A 234 1.46 -10.33 -12.49
C SER A 234 1.14 -11.26 -11.31
N GLY A 235 0.44 -12.37 -11.55
CA GLY A 235 0.06 -13.31 -10.51
C GLY A 235 0.98 -14.51 -10.33
N GLY A 236 2.03 -14.67 -11.16
CA GLY A 236 2.94 -15.82 -11.16
C GLY A 236 4.12 -15.73 -10.18
N PHE A 237 4.23 -14.63 -9.43
CA PHE A 237 5.46 -14.29 -8.76
C PHE A 237 5.71 -15.12 -7.48
N GLY A 238 6.83 -15.85 -7.43
CA GLY A 238 7.26 -16.58 -6.23
C GLY A 238 6.54 -17.90 -5.91
N HIS A 239 5.64 -18.42 -6.75
CA HIS A 239 4.87 -19.65 -6.45
C HIS A 239 5.73 -20.87 -6.14
N ASP A 240 6.74 -21.12 -6.97
CA ASP A 240 7.60 -22.30 -6.82
C ASP A 240 8.52 -22.17 -5.58
N ILE A 241 9.05 -20.97 -5.33
CA ILE A 241 9.79 -20.64 -4.11
C ILE A 241 8.91 -20.84 -2.88
N PHE A 242 7.68 -20.34 -2.91
CA PHE A 242 6.71 -20.50 -1.82
C PHE A 242 6.44 -21.97 -1.52
N ALA A 243 6.14 -22.78 -2.54
CA ALA A 243 5.85 -24.20 -2.36
C ALA A 243 7.07 -24.98 -1.82
N ALA A 244 8.26 -24.67 -2.34
CA ALA A 244 9.51 -25.27 -1.86
C ALA A 244 9.85 -24.83 -0.42
N ALA A 245 9.57 -23.59 -0.04
CA ALA A 245 9.78 -23.10 1.32
C ALA A 245 8.84 -23.79 2.32
N LEU A 246 7.56 -23.99 1.97
CA LEU A 246 6.66 -24.79 2.82
C LEU A 246 7.11 -26.25 2.94
N ALA A 247 7.55 -26.86 1.84
CA ALA A 247 8.09 -28.21 1.88
C ALA A 247 9.37 -28.27 2.74
N TYR A 248 10.23 -27.24 2.69
CA TYR A 248 11.39 -27.09 3.57
C TYR A 248 10.99 -27.03 5.05
N ASP A 249 10.00 -26.21 5.40
CA ASP A 249 9.49 -26.11 6.77
C ASP A 249 8.92 -27.46 7.26
N LEU A 250 8.16 -28.15 6.40
CA LEU A 250 7.54 -29.44 6.72
C LEU A 250 8.54 -30.62 6.76
N CYS A 251 9.59 -30.59 5.95
CA CYS A 251 10.54 -31.70 5.82
C CYS A 251 11.89 -31.43 6.51
N TYR A 252 12.04 -30.30 7.21
CA TYR A 252 13.32 -29.82 7.75
C TYR A 252 14.12 -30.90 8.49
N ASP A 253 13.47 -31.67 9.37
CA ASP A 253 14.12 -32.69 10.20
C ASP A 253 14.54 -33.96 9.42
N ALA A 254 13.97 -34.18 8.23
CA ALA A 254 14.24 -35.36 7.41
C ALA A 254 15.26 -35.10 6.29
N TRP A 255 15.47 -33.85 5.90
CA TRP A 255 16.35 -33.50 4.79
C TRP A 255 17.83 -33.33 5.21
N PRO A 256 18.78 -33.78 4.38
CA PRO A 256 20.22 -33.54 4.59
C PRO A 256 20.59 -32.06 4.67
N GLU A 257 21.60 -31.71 5.49
CA GLU A 257 21.99 -30.30 5.70
C GLU A 257 22.52 -29.62 4.43
N ASP A 258 23.21 -30.33 3.55
CA ASP A 258 23.70 -29.79 2.27
C ASP A 258 22.53 -29.39 1.35
N PHE A 259 21.49 -30.21 1.29
CA PHE A 259 20.26 -29.89 0.56
C PHE A 259 19.54 -28.69 1.20
N ARG A 260 19.42 -28.67 2.54
CA ARG A 260 18.83 -27.54 3.26
C ARG A 260 19.60 -26.24 3.03
N ALA A 261 20.93 -26.28 3.06
CA ALA A 261 21.79 -25.12 2.82
C ALA A 261 21.63 -24.58 1.39
N LYS A 262 21.52 -25.46 0.37
CA LYS A 262 21.23 -25.06 -1.02
C LYS A 262 19.91 -24.30 -1.12
N LEU A 263 18.84 -24.81 -0.50
CA LEU A 263 17.53 -24.15 -0.51
C LEU A 263 17.53 -22.84 0.28
N ARG A 264 18.14 -22.84 1.48
CA ARG A 264 18.27 -21.66 2.34
C ARG A 264 18.93 -20.50 1.59
N ALA A 265 20.03 -20.75 0.89
CA ALA A 265 20.71 -19.71 0.10
C ALA A 265 19.80 -19.08 -0.98
N GLN A 266 19.00 -19.89 -1.68
CA GLN A 266 18.05 -19.38 -2.68
C GLN A 266 16.91 -18.58 -2.04
N PHE A 267 16.42 -19.02 -0.88
CA PHE A 267 15.36 -18.31 -0.13
C PHE A 267 15.84 -16.97 0.42
N GLU A 268 17.09 -16.89 0.89
CA GLU A 268 17.73 -15.66 1.35
C GLU A 268 17.92 -14.67 0.20
N GLU A 269 18.49 -15.11 -0.93
CA GLU A 269 18.64 -14.27 -2.12
C GLU A 269 17.29 -13.75 -2.61
N PHE A 270 16.28 -14.63 -2.68
CA PHE A 270 14.92 -14.25 -3.06
C PHE A 270 14.33 -13.23 -2.09
N THR A 271 14.42 -13.46 -0.77
CA THR A 271 13.81 -12.60 0.24
C THR A 271 14.44 -11.21 0.23
N GLU A 272 15.77 -11.15 0.26
CA GLU A 272 16.53 -9.89 0.18
C GLU A 272 16.12 -9.09 -1.06
N ARG A 273 16.18 -9.72 -2.24
CA ARG A 273 15.86 -9.04 -3.50
C ARG A 273 14.41 -8.59 -3.57
N GLN A 274 13.45 -9.44 -3.22
CA GLN A 274 12.02 -9.18 -3.41
C GLN A 274 11.39 -8.31 -2.35
N GLN A 275 12.00 -8.19 -1.17
CA GLN A 275 11.60 -7.17 -0.22
C GLN A 275 12.11 -5.78 -0.61
N HIS A 276 13.17 -5.66 -1.41
CA HIS A 276 13.71 -4.37 -1.86
C HIS A 276 13.21 -3.92 -3.25
N VAL A 277 13.04 -4.83 -4.21
CA VAL A 277 12.77 -4.50 -5.62
C VAL A 277 11.65 -5.37 -6.19
N LEU A 278 10.63 -4.76 -6.81
CA LEU A 278 9.71 -5.47 -7.70
C LEU A 278 10.34 -5.47 -9.10
N MET A 279 10.80 -6.64 -9.54
CA MET A 279 11.78 -6.81 -10.63
C MET A 279 11.21 -6.68 -12.07
N THR A 280 10.17 -5.88 -12.32
CA THR A 280 9.70 -5.65 -13.72
C THR A 280 9.57 -4.16 -14.04
N SER A 281 9.93 -3.78 -15.28
CA SER A 281 9.93 -2.38 -15.77
C SER A 281 8.56 -1.70 -15.76
N HIS A 282 7.49 -2.46 -15.49
CA HIS A 282 6.10 -1.98 -15.46
C HIS A 282 5.37 -2.32 -14.16
N ALA A 283 6.07 -2.84 -13.13
CA ALA A 283 5.44 -3.18 -11.86
C ALA A 283 4.91 -1.92 -11.15
N ASN A 284 3.66 -1.99 -10.71
CA ASN A 284 3.11 -0.98 -9.82
C ASN A 284 3.48 -1.34 -8.36
N PHE A 285 4.19 -0.42 -7.70
CA PHE A 285 4.70 -0.60 -6.33
C PHE A 285 3.71 -0.19 -5.24
N HIS A 286 2.53 0.32 -5.60
CA HIS A 286 1.54 0.67 -4.61
C HIS A 286 1.02 -0.60 -3.90
N PRO A 287 0.81 -0.59 -2.58
CA PRO A 287 0.39 -1.78 -1.83
C PRO A 287 -0.92 -2.42 -2.28
N CYS A 288 -1.82 -1.66 -2.93
CA CYS A 288 -3.03 -2.22 -3.52
C CYS A 288 -2.79 -3.11 -4.75
N SER A 289 -1.61 -3.05 -5.37
CA SER A 289 -1.37 -3.64 -6.69
C SER A 289 -1.31 -5.16 -6.68
N ASN A 290 -1.84 -5.76 -7.75
CA ASN A 290 -1.60 -7.16 -8.13
C ASN A 290 -0.13 -7.56 -8.23
N TYR A 291 0.82 -6.64 -8.46
CA TYR A 291 2.25 -6.97 -8.40
C TYR A 291 2.78 -7.00 -6.95
N TYR A 292 2.22 -6.14 -6.10
CA TYR A 292 2.66 -6.00 -4.72
C TYR A 292 2.27 -7.23 -3.89
N GLY A 293 1.02 -7.69 -4.01
CA GLY A 293 0.48 -8.85 -3.29
C GLY A 293 1.41 -10.07 -3.26
N PRO A 294 1.67 -10.72 -4.41
CA PRO A 294 2.60 -11.85 -4.48
C PRO A 294 4.05 -11.43 -4.21
N GLY A 295 4.46 -10.25 -4.69
CA GLY A 295 5.81 -9.71 -4.51
C GLY A 295 6.21 -9.52 -3.04
N ARG A 296 5.25 -9.31 -2.12
CA ARG A 296 5.51 -9.10 -0.69
C ARG A 296 4.96 -10.19 0.22
N GLY A 297 3.84 -10.82 -0.15
CA GLY A 297 3.24 -11.91 0.62
C GLY A 297 4.13 -13.15 0.65
N VAL A 298 4.71 -13.55 -0.50
CA VAL A 298 5.62 -14.69 -0.57
C VAL A 298 6.88 -14.50 0.27
N PRO A 299 7.70 -13.44 0.08
CA PRO A 299 8.88 -13.25 0.91
C PRO A 299 8.54 -13.03 2.39
N GLY A 300 7.35 -12.52 2.73
CA GLY A 300 6.87 -12.51 4.12
C GLY A 300 6.75 -13.91 4.73
N VAL A 301 6.19 -14.87 3.99
CA VAL A 301 6.11 -16.27 4.46
C VAL A 301 7.48 -16.92 4.52
N VAL A 302 8.33 -16.70 3.51
CA VAL A 302 9.71 -17.22 3.49
C VAL A 302 10.51 -16.66 4.67
N ALA A 303 10.34 -15.37 5.02
CA ALA A 303 10.98 -14.77 6.18
C ALA A 303 10.53 -15.42 7.51
N MET A 304 9.25 -15.80 7.66
CA MET A 304 8.79 -16.56 8.83
C MET A 304 9.47 -17.94 8.90
N ILE A 305 9.69 -18.61 7.77
CA ILE A 305 10.32 -19.93 7.71
C ILE A 305 11.82 -19.85 8.04
N LEU A 306 12.52 -18.85 7.50
CA LEU A 306 13.95 -18.63 7.76
C LEU A 306 14.23 -18.08 9.16
N TRP A 307 13.23 -17.47 9.81
CA TRP A 307 13.40 -16.88 11.13
C TRP A 307 13.92 -17.91 12.14
N GLY A 308 14.86 -17.51 12.99
CA GLY A 308 15.41 -18.34 14.05
C GLY A 308 16.53 -19.30 13.63
N ASP A 309 16.78 -19.50 12.34
CA ASP A 309 17.99 -20.22 11.89
C ASP A 309 19.26 -19.46 12.32
N LYS A 310 20.36 -20.17 12.55
CA LYS A 310 21.67 -19.57 12.90
C LYS A 310 22.36 -18.91 11.71
N GLY A 311 23.17 -17.88 11.97
CA GLY A 311 23.96 -17.20 10.93
C GLY A 311 25.05 -16.28 11.45
N ALA A 312 25.69 -15.55 10.53
CA ALA A 312 26.82 -14.69 10.85
C ALA A 312 26.42 -13.46 11.70
N ALA A 313 27.36 -12.97 12.50
CA ALA A 313 27.23 -11.72 13.22
C ALA A 313 27.04 -10.54 12.24
N PRO A 314 26.28 -9.50 12.62
CA PRO A 314 26.11 -8.32 11.79
C PRO A 314 27.46 -7.58 11.62
N PRO A 315 27.81 -7.16 10.40
CA PRO A 315 29.05 -6.42 10.18
C PRO A 315 28.99 -5.08 10.91
N LYS A 316 30.07 -4.73 11.61
CA LYS A 316 30.17 -3.43 12.29
C LYS A 316 30.16 -2.30 11.25
N PRO A 317 29.29 -1.27 11.39
CA PRO A 317 29.32 -0.10 10.53
C PRO A 317 30.69 0.55 10.52
N ARG A 318 31.11 1.03 9.35
CA ARG A 318 32.37 1.76 9.21
C ARG A 318 32.24 3.11 9.91
N ASP A 319 33.17 3.41 10.81
CA ASP A 319 33.35 4.78 11.31
C ASP A 319 33.95 5.64 10.17
N PRO A 320 33.23 6.66 9.67
CA PRO A 320 33.71 7.51 8.58
C PRO A 320 35.04 8.22 8.90
N LEU A 321 35.35 8.44 10.18
CA LEU A 321 36.56 9.13 10.64
C LEU A 321 37.70 8.19 11.05
N ALA A 322 37.47 6.89 11.18
CA ALA A 322 38.52 5.97 11.65
C ALA A 322 39.69 5.83 10.67
N ARG A 323 39.45 6.04 9.37
CA ARG A 323 40.47 6.04 8.31
C ARG A 323 40.07 7.00 7.17
N PRO A 324 40.24 8.32 7.35
CA PRO A 324 40.04 9.27 6.26
C PRO A 324 41.08 9.00 5.17
N TRP A 325 40.68 9.10 3.90
CA TRP A 325 41.59 8.84 2.79
C TRP A 325 42.62 9.98 2.68
N PRO A 326 43.93 9.71 2.67
CA PRO A 326 44.93 10.77 2.61
C PRO A 326 44.95 11.41 1.22
N ILE A 327 44.92 12.75 1.18
CA ILE A 327 45.18 13.54 -0.01
C ILE A 327 46.51 14.26 0.23
N LEU A 328 47.56 13.72 -0.37
CA LEU A 328 48.91 14.26 -0.29
C LEU A 328 49.16 15.22 -1.46
N PRO A 329 49.84 16.36 -1.23
CA PRO A 329 50.30 17.18 -2.33
C PRO A 329 51.33 16.39 -3.16
N PRO A 330 51.32 16.48 -4.50
CA PRO A 330 52.33 15.79 -5.30
C PRO A 330 53.72 16.34 -4.96
N GLN A 331 54.72 15.46 -4.90
CA GLN A 331 56.10 15.87 -4.61
C GLN A 331 56.59 16.88 -5.65
N ASN A 332 57.17 17.99 -5.19
CA ASN A 332 57.71 19.05 -6.03
C ASN A 332 56.71 19.60 -7.06
N PHE A 333 55.41 19.62 -6.74
CA PHE A 333 54.40 20.16 -7.65
C PHE A 333 54.62 21.66 -7.90
N VAL A 334 54.82 22.01 -9.17
CA VAL A 334 54.85 23.39 -9.66
C VAL A 334 53.70 23.56 -10.65
N PRO A 335 52.80 24.55 -10.45
CA PRO A 335 51.73 24.82 -11.40
C PRO A 335 52.30 25.19 -12.78
N GLY A 336 51.67 24.69 -13.85
CA GLY A 336 52.06 25.03 -15.21
C GLY A 336 51.84 26.52 -15.54
N LYS A 337 52.36 26.97 -16.68
CA LYS A 337 52.34 28.39 -17.04
C LYS A 337 50.91 28.95 -17.10
N GLY A 338 50.67 30.07 -16.42
CA GLY A 338 49.35 30.72 -16.38
C GLY A 338 48.32 30.02 -15.49
N VAL A 339 48.66 28.92 -14.81
CA VAL A 339 47.79 28.33 -13.79
C VAL A 339 47.83 29.18 -12.53
N PRO A 340 46.68 29.72 -12.06
CA PRO A 340 46.66 30.52 -10.84
C PRO A 340 46.91 29.63 -9.61
N THR A 341 47.54 30.22 -8.60
CA THR A 341 47.62 29.65 -7.25
C THR A 341 46.69 30.41 -6.33
N CYS A 342 45.76 29.70 -5.69
CA CYS A 342 44.79 30.25 -4.74
C CYS A 342 44.98 29.61 -3.36
N GLU A 343 44.65 30.30 -2.29
CA GLU A 343 44.47 29.62 -1.00
C GLU A 343 43.18 28.77 -1.03
N LEU A 344 43.24 27.54 -0.51
CA LEU A 344 42.05 26.70 -0.31
C LEU A 344 41.57 26.89 1.13
N ASP A 345 40.48 27.64 1.28
CA ASP A 345 39.79 27.81 2.56
C ASP A 345 38.63 26.83 2.66
N ILE A 346 38.19 26.54 3.89
CA ILE A 346 36.96 25.76 4.13
C ILE A 346 35.78 26.64 3.72
N ASP A 347 34.74 26.02 3.16
CA ASP A 347 33.50 26.63 2.67
C ASP A 347 33.61 27.63 1.52
N LYS A 348 34.82 27.96 1.06
CA LYS A 348 35.03 28.87 -0.07
C LYS A 348 35.60 28.14 -1.27
N SER A 349 35.10 28.52 -2.45
CA SER A 349 35.69 28.12 -3.71
C SER A 349 36.98 28.90 -4.01
N PRO A 350 37.98 28.28 -4.66
CA PRO A 350 39.08 29.01 -5.28
C PRO A 350 38.57 30.13 -6.18
N LEU A 351 39.23 31.29 -6.10
CA LEU A 351 38.82 32.52 -6.80
C LEU A 351 39.26 32.59 -8.26
N LYS A 352 40.25 31.78 -8.66
CA LYS A 352 40.85 31.84 -9.99
C LYS A 352 41.06 30.45 -10.57
N TRP A 353 40.73 30.30 -11.85
CA TRP A 353 40.75 29.04 -12.59
C TRP A 353 41.27 29.25 -14.01
N ILE A 354 41.86 28.20 -14.57
CA ILE A 354 41.88 27.98 -16.02
C ILE A 354 40.81 26.94 -16.35
N TRP A 355 40.34 26.92 -17.60
CA TRP A 355 39.25 26.03 -17.99
C TRP A 355 39.26 25.67 -19.47
N SER A 356 38.60 24.57 -19.83
CA SER A 356 38.52 24.04 -21.20
C SER A 356 37.62 24.84 -22.14
N GLY A 357 36.80 25.74 -21.61
CA GLY A 357 35.59 26.21 -22.28
C GLY A 357 34.48 25.14 -22.36
N PRO A 358 33.31 25.51 -22.91
CA PRO A 358 32.18 24.59 -23.08
C PRO A 358 32.46 23.54 -24.15
N LEU A 359 32.15 22.28 -23.83
CA LEU A 359 32.24 21.12 -24.70
C LEU A 359 30.83 20.50 -24.89
N PRO A 360 30.56 19.78 -25.99
CA PRO A 360 29.27 19.12 -26.18
C PRO A 360 28.96 18.09 -25.08
N PHE A 361 27.70 18.02 -24.63
CA PHE A 361 27.28 17.08 -23.57
C PHE A 361 27.55 15.60 -23.89
N GLU A 362 27.39 15.22 -25.16
CA GLU A 362 27.61 13.85 -25.67
C GLU A 362 29.09 13.58 -26.02
N CYS A 363 30.02 14.32 -25.41
CA CYS A 363 31.45 14.03 -25.48
C CYS A 363 31.83 12.81 -24.63
N SER A 364 33.06 12.30 -24.82
CA SER A 364 33.61 11.17 -24.08
C SER A 364 33.49 11.37 -22.57
N ARG A 365 33.29 10.27 -21.85
CA ARG A 365 33.12 10.29 -20.39
C ARG A 365 34.33 10.90 -19.67
N ASP A 366 35.52 10.73 -20.23
CA ASP A 366 36.74 11.43 -19.82
C ASP A 366 37.31 12.20 -21.02
N VAL A 367 37.22 13.54 -20.98
CA VAL A 367 37.72 14.43 -22.03
C VAL A 367 39.23 14.71 -21.91
N LEU A 368 39.86 14.25 -20.83
CA LEU A 368 41.30 14.41 -20.56
C LEU A 368 42.06 13.09 -20.67
N THR A 369 41.45 12.04 -21.24
CA THR A 369 42.08 10.72 -21.44
C THR A 369 43.46 10.85 -22.09
N GLY A 370 43.62 11.74 -23.08
CA GLY A 370 44.89 12.01 -23.76
C GLY A 370 45.98 12.65 -22.88
N MET A 371 45.64 13.11 -21.68
CA MET A 371 46.53 13.65 -20.65
C MET A 371 46.64 12.73 -19.42
N GLY A 372 46.32 11.44 -19.58
CA GLY A 372 46.30 10.48 -18.48
C GLY A 372 45.01 10.48 -17.65
N GLY A 373 43.97 11.16 -18.12
CA GLY A 373 42.67 11.26 -17.45
C GLY A 373 42.63 12.28 -16.31
N TYR A 374 41.44 12.46 -15.71
CA TYR A 374 41.20 13.49 -14.69
C TYR A 374 42.16 13.44 -13.48
N ALA A 375 42.59 12.24 -13.06
CA ALA A 375 43.47 12.10 -11.92
C ALA A 375 44.91 12.62 -12.19
N ALA A 376 45.40 12.41 -13.41
CA ALA A 376 46.79 12.71 -13.79
C ALA A 376 46.95 14.04 -14.53
N ALA A 377 45.90 14.59 -15.13
CA ALA A 377 45.97 15.81 -15.93
C ALA A 377 46.49 17.02 -15.13
N ARG A 378 47.47 17.74 -15.68
CA ARG A 378 48.04 18.98 -15.12
C ARG A 378 48.15 20.05 -16.23
N PRO A 379 47.02 20.56 -16.75
CA PRO A 379 47.03 21.50 -17.86
C PRO A 379 47.60 22.87 -17.45
N GLU A 380 48.16 23.56 -18.43
CA GLU A 380 48.55 24.97 -18.39
C GLU A 380 47.77 25.78 -19.44
N VAL A 381 47.85 27.11 -19.39
CA VAL A 381 47.21 27.96 -20.41
C VAL A 381 47.80 27.64 -21.79
N GLY A 382 46.94 27.32 -22.75
CA GLY A 382 47.28 26.85 -24.10
C GLY A 382 47.41 25.33 -24.22
N THR A 383 47.26 24.56 -23.14
CA THR A 383 47.26 23.09 -23.23
C THR A 383 46.05 22.60 -24.00
N THR A 384 46.26 21.72 -24.99
CA THR A 384 45.19 21.13 -25.79
C THR A 384 45.04 19.63 -25.53
N ALA A 385 43.82 19.11 -25.67
CA ALA A 385 43.55 17.68 -25.61
C ALA A 385 42.43 17.29 -26.59
N ASN A 386 42.49 16.06 -27.10
CA ASN A 386 41.45 15.51 -27.97
C ASN A 386 40.39 14.76 -27.16
N TYR A 387 39.13 14.92 -27.55
CA TYR A 387 38.00 14.18 -27.02
C TYR A 387 37.12 13.65 -28.15
N THR A 388 36.35 12.60 -27.86
CA THR A 388 35.40 12.05 -28.85
C THR A 388 34.01 12.62 -28.57
N VAL A 389 33.26 13.03 -29.59
CA VAL A 389 31.86 13.44 -29.47
C VAL A 389 30.95 12.56 -30.33
N LYS A 390 29.83 12.12 -29.75
CA LYS A 390 28.79 11.41 -30.49
C LYS A 390 27.92 12.40 -31.25
N THR A 391 27.75 12.16 -32.54
CA THR A 391 26.78 12.87 -33.40
C THR A 391 25.69 11.90 -33.84
N ASP A 392 24.62 12.40 -34.46
CA ASP A 392 23.49 11.59 -34.94
C ASP A 392 23.88 10.48 -35.93
N LYS A 393 25.06 10.58 -36.56
CA LYS A 393 25.51 9.66 -37.61
C LYS A 393 26.82 8.92 -37.31
N TRP A 394 27.73 9.50 -36.52
CA TRP A 394 29.06 8.91 -36.22
C TRP A 394 29.76 9.57 -35.01
N PHE A 395 30.90 9.04 -34.59
CA PHE A 395 31.79 9.67 -33.60
C PHE A 395 32.82 10.58 -34.29
N LYS A 396 33.00 11.81 -33.79
CA LYS A 396 34.03 12.75 -34.28
C LYS A 396 35.04 13.07 -33.19
N GLN A 397 36.26 13.41 -33.57
CA GLN A 397 37.24 13.98 -32.66
C GLN A 397 37.02 15.49 -32.58
N GLY A 398 36.96 16.01 -31.36
CA GLY A 398 37.05 17.43 -31.04
C GLY A 398 38.35 17.71 -30.29
N ALA A 399 38.76 18.97 -30.27
CA ALA A 399 39.87 19.45 -29.46
C ALA A 399 39.35 20.44 -28.42
N LEU A 400 39.87 20.36 -27.21
CA LEU A 400 39.71 21.38 -26.18
C LEU A 400 41.04 22.12 -26.00
N GLU A 401 40.96 23.35 -25.52
CA GLU A 401 42.11 24.17 -25.13
C GLU A 401 41.85 24.80 -23.77
N PHE A 402 42.81 24.70 -22.85
CA PHE A 402 42.73 25.37 -21.56
C PHE A 402 43.12 26.84 -21.68
N LYS A 403 42.26 27.72 -21.19
CA LYS A 403 42.44 29.18 -21.20
C LYS A 403 42.10 29.76 -19.83
N GLU A 404 42.40 31.03 -19.63
CA GLU A 404 41.97 31.75 -18.42
C GLU A 404 40.43 31.82 -18.35
N LEU A 405 39.88 31.64 -17.15
CA LEU A 405 38.45 31.84 -16.91
C LEU A 405 38.13 33.35 -17.03
N PRO A 406 37.00 33.76 -17.64
CA PRO A 406 36.64 35.17 -17.74
C PRO A 406 36.60 35.88 -16.38
N ASP A 407 37.09 37.11 -16.33
CA ASP A 407 37.09 37.93 -15.11
C ASP A 407 35.67 38.10 -14.55
N GLY A 408 35.54 37.93 -13.22
CA GLY A 408 34.26 38.02 -12.53
C GLY A 408 33.32 36.82 -12.70
N ALA A 409 33.74 35.76 -13.40
CA ALA A 409 33.00 34.50 -13.50
C ALA A 409 33.24 33.54 -12.33
N ALA A 410 34.18 33.84 -11.43
CA ALA A 410 34.39 33.10 -10.19
C ALA A 410 34.57 34.03 -8.99
N ASP A 411 34.01 33.63 -7.85
CA ASP A 411 34.16 34.27 -6.55
C ASP A 411 34.27 33.22 -5.43
N ALA A 412 34.16 33.66 -4.17
CA ALA A 412 34.25 32.76 -3.02
C ALA A 412 33.07 31.77 -2.94
N GLU A 413 31.93 32.09 -3.57
CA GLU A 413 30.75 31.21 -3.61
C GLU A 413 30.88 30.15 -4.72
N GLY A 414 31.65 30.41 -5.77
CA GLY A 414 31.95 29.46 -6.83
C GLY A 414 32.09 30.11 -8.19
N ILE A 415 31.98 29.29 -9.23
CA ILE A 415 31.97 29.70 -10.63
C ILE A 415 30.52 29.95 -11.05
N ASP A 416 30.23 31.17 -11.47
CA ASP A 416 28.96 31.60 -12.06
C ASP A 416 28.88 31.03 -13.49
N LEU A 417 27.99 30.05 -13.69
CA LEU A 417 27.89 29.32 -14.94
C LEU A 417 27.34 30.18 -16.09
N GLU A 418 26.51 31.17 -15.79
CA GLU A 418 25.94 32.04 -16.81
C GLU A 418 27.02 32.99 -17.35
N LYS A 419 27.88 33.51 -16.46
CA LYS A 419 29.03 34.33 -16.85
C LYS A 419 30.13 33.50 -17.52
N ALA A 420 30.39 32.29 -17.06
CA ALA A 420 31.42 31.42 -17.61
C ALA A 420 31.01 30.88 -19.00
N LEU A 421 29.85 30.23 -19.10
CA LEU A 421 29.41 29.47 -20.28
C LEU A 421 28.55 30.28 -21.27
N GLY A 422 28.00 31.41 -20.85
CA GLY A 422 27.05 32.20 -21.65
C GLY A 422 25.74 31.44 -21.90
N LYS A 423 25.11 31.62 -23.07
CA LYS A 423 23.85 30.97 -23.45
C LYS A 423 24.01 29.55 -24.05
N GLN A 424 25.10 28.85 -23.76
CA GLN A 424 25.41 27.56 -24.40
C GLN A 424 24.88 26.37 -23.58
N ASP A 425 23.73 25.82 -24.00
CA ASP A 425 23.16 24.57 -23.49
C ASP A 425 23.17 23.48 -24.59
N PRO A 426 23.52 22.20 -24.31
CA PRO A 426 24.08 21.61 -23.08
C PRO A 426 25.63 21.54 -23.10
N ALA A 427 26.28 21.63 -21.93
CA ALA A 427 27.74 21.78 -21.84
C ALA A 427 28.44 20.84 -20.84
N VAL A 428 29.63 20.37 -21.23
CA VAL A 428 30.67 19.83 -20.33
C VAL A 428 31.76 20.87 -20.21
N ALA A 429 32.25 21.13 -19.00
CA ALA A 429 33.37 22.04 -18.78
C ALA A 429 34.32 21.48 -17.71
N VAL A 430 35.61 21.71 -17.90
CA VAL A 430 36.64 21.32 -16.94
C VAL A 430 37.37 22.57 -16.45
N PHE A 431 37.45 22.73 -15.14
CA PHE A 431 38.16 23.81 -14.47
C PHE A 431 39.37 23.25 -13.72
N TYR A 432 40.46 23.99 -13.72
CA TYR A 432 41.70 23.58 -13.08
C TYR A 432 42.39 24.77 -12.41
N THR A 433 42.97 24.54 -11.22
CA THR A 433 43.73 25.53 -10.45
C THR A 433 44.75 24.84 -9.55
N ALA A 434 45.69 25.59 -9.00
CA ALA A 434 46.55 25.13 -7.92
C ALA A 434 46.07 25.74 -6.60
N ALA A 435 45.80 24.91 -5.61
CA ALA A 435 45.21 25.33 -4.34
C ALA A 435 46.18 25.05 -3.18
N GLN A 436 46.58 26.11 -2.48
CA GLN A 436 47.45 26.07 -1.32
C GLN A 436 46.65 25.75 -0.06
N VAL A 437 46.94 24.62 0.56
CA VAL A 437 46.41 24.20 1.85
C VAL A 437 47.40 24.60 2.94
N LYS A 438 46.97 25.44 3.89
CA LYS A 438 47.84 25.98 4.95
C LYS A 438 48.13 24.99 6.08
N ALA A 439 47.11 24.24 6.48
CA ALA A 439 47.21 23.30 7.59
C ALA A 439 46.42 22.03 7.27
N GLU A 440 46.99 20.91 7.68
CA GLU A 440 46.37 19.60 7.56
C GLU A 440 45.04 19.55 8.30
N ARG A 441 44.03 18.96 7.67
CA ARG A 441 42.66 18.92 8.19
C ARG A 441 41.87 17.75 7.60
N THR A 442 40.84 17.31 8.31
CA THR A 442 39.89 16.32 7.80
C THR A 442 38.71 17.05 7.18
N VAL A 443 38.42 16.77 5.92
CA VAL A 443 37.43 17.49 5.12
C VAL A 443 36.48 16.54 4.42
N SER A 444 35.30 17.04 4.07
CA SER A 444 34.36 16.39 3.18
C SER A 444 33.97 17.34 2.04
N LEU A 445 33.56 16.78 0.90
CA LEU A 445 33.06 17.59 -0.22
C LEU A 445 31.65 18.11 0.09
N VAL A 446 31.45 19.43 -0.02
CA VAL A 446 30.12 20.06 -0.06
C VAL A 446 29.70 20.19 -1.51
N ARG A 447 29.04 19.15 -2.02
CA ARG A 447 28.64 19.08 -3.43
C ARG A 447 27.46 20.01 -3.73
N GLN A 448 27.70 21.05 -4.52
CA GLN A 448 26.67 22.00 -4.98
C GLN A 448 25.80 21.45 -6.13
N SER A 449 26.28 20.44 -6.86
CA SER A 449 25.58 19.83 -8.00
C SER A 449 25.97 18.36 -8.16
N LYS A 450 25.01 17.48 -8.48
CA LYS A 450 25.28 16.03 -8.67
C LYS A 450 26.11 15.77 -9.93
N GLU A 451 26.02 16.69 -10.88
CA GLU A 451 26.71 16.73 -12.16
C GLU A 451 28.16 17.22 -12.07
N MET A 452 28.60 17.64 -10.88
CA MET A 452 29.96 18.09 -10.60
C MET A 452 30.83 16.94 -10.10
N ARG A 453 32.05 16.77 -10.61
CA ARG A 453 33.05 15.86 -10.06
C ARG A 453 34.31 16.64 -9.71
N VAL A 454 34.96 16.28 -8.61
CA VAL A 454 36.09 17.04 -8.07
C VAL A 454 37.25 16.11 -7.79
N TRP A 455 38.45 16.53 -8.20
CA TRP A 455 39.69 15.87 -7.87
C TRP A 455 40.62 16.83 -7.16
N ILE A 456 41.25 16.37 -6.07
CA ILE A 456 42.35 17.08 -5.42
C ILE A 456 43.55 16.14 -5.42
N SER A 457 44.65 16.56 -6.04
CA SER A 457 45.87 15.73 -6.18
C SER A 457 45.63 14.36 -6.80
N GLY A 458 44.65 14.29 -7.71
CA GLY A 458 44.28 13.07 -8.42
C GLY A 458 43.32 12.13 -7.67
N VAL A 459 42.95 12.45 -6.43
CA VAL A 459 41.93 11.72 -5.67
C VAL A 459 40.56 12.32 -5.99
N GLU A 460 39.65 11.50 -6.53
CA GLU A 460 38.26 11.90 -6.72
C GLU A 460 37.54 11.98 -5.37
N LEU A 461 36.86 13.10 -5.12
CA LEU A 461 36.08 13.29 -3.91
C LEU A 461 34.66 12.74 -4.10
N GLU A 462 34.32 11.77 -3.26
CA GLU A 462 33.00 11.15 -3.16
C GLU A 462 32.16 11.84 -2.08
N ASP A 463 30.84 11.79 -2.25
CA ASP A 463 29.91 12.30 -1.24
C ASP A 463 30.01 11.47 0.05
N ARG A 464 29.91 12.15 1.20
CA ARG A 464 29.94 11.52 2.54
C ARG A 464 31.20 10.71 2.87
N VAL A 465 32.29 10.95 2.15
CA VAL A 465 33.61 10.42 2.50
C VAL A 465 34.44 11.53 3.11
N PHE A 466 35.15 11.20 4.19
CA PHE A 466 36.11 12.10 4.81
C PHE A 466 37.51 11.84 4.27
N TYR A 467 38.20 12.94 3.96
CA TYR A 467 39.54 12.96 3.41
C TYR A 467 40.46 13.69 4.36
N LYS A 468 41.67 13.16 4.54
CA LYS A 468 42.73 13.83 5.28
C LYS A 468 43.53 14.66 4.30
N LEU A 469 43.22 15.95 4.21
CA LEU A 469 43.87 16.88 3.31
C LEU A 469 45.12 17.44 3.99
N HIS A 470 46.29 17.08 3.48
CA HIS A 470 47.57 17.52 4.04
C HIS A 470 47.89 18.97 3.65
N ALA A 471 48.78 19.62 4.41
CA ALA A 471 49.29 20.94 4.04
C ALA A 471 50.20 20.84 2.81
N GLY A 472 50.11 21.83 1.92
CA GLY A 472 50.91 21.87 0.69
C GLY A 472 50.13 22.42 -0.50
N LEU A 473 50.77 22.39 -1.67
CA LEU A 473 50.18 22.88 -2.91
C LEU A 473 49.55 21.71 -3.68
N HIS A 474 48.24 21.76 -3.91
CA HIS A 474 47.49 20.69 -4.53
C HIS A 474 46.95 21.13 -5.91
N PRO A 475 47.08 20.32 -6.97
CA PRO A 475 46.31 20.52 -8.18
C PRO A 475 44.84 20.16 -7.90
N VAL A 476 43.94 21.05 -8.31
CA VAL A 476 42.49 20.90 -8.15
C VAL A 476 41.85 20.91 -9.51
N LEU A 477 40.97 19.94 -9.75
CA LEU A 477 40.23 19.80 -10.99
C LEU A 477 38.74 19.63 -10.69
N VAL A 478 37.89 20.34 -11.44
CA VAL A 478 36.43 20.20 -11.38
C VAL A 478 35.90 19.92 -12.78
N GLU A 479 35.16 18.82 -12.95
CA GLU A 479 34.34 18.57 -14.14
C GLU A 479 32.90 18.92 -13.83
N LEU A 480 32.24 19.61 -14.76
CA LEU A 480 30.80 19.80 -14.79
C LEU A 480 30.24 19.18 -16.06
N ARG A 481 29.15 18.42 -15.93
CA ARG A 481 28.43 17.84 -17.07
C ARG A 481 26.94 18.04 -16.95
N MET A 482 26.42 19.14 -17.51
CA MET A 482 25.04 19.58 -17.29
C MET A 482 24.30 19.78 -18.62
N ARG A 483 23.01 19.41 -18.64
CA ARG A 483 22.14 19.69 -19.79
C ARG A 483 21.71 21.16 -19.86
N GLN A 484 21.62 21.81 -18.71
CA GLN A 484 21.21 23.21 -18.55
C GLN A 484 22.10 23.83 -17.46
N PRO A 485 23.35 24.22 -17.76
CA PRO A 485 24.22 24.94 -16.84
C PRO A 485 23.59 26.27 -16.36
N GLN A 486 23.14 26.32 -15.11
CA GLN A 486 22.61 27.52 -14.46
C GLN A 486 23.10 27.59 -13.00
N GLY A 487 23.23 28.82 -12.49
CA GLY A 487 23.63 29.07 -11.10
C GLY A 487 25.14 29.01 -10.87
N THR A 488 25.52 28.81 -9.61
CA THR A 488 26.92 28.86 -9.14
C THR A 488 27.39 27.48 -8.69
N VAL A 489 28.58 27.06 -9.13
CA VAL A 489 29.20 25.78 -8.75
C VAL A 489 30.71 25.92 -8.52
N GLY A 490 31.26 25.25 -7.54
CA GLY A 490 32.67 25.32 -7.19
C GLY A 490 33.08 24.26 -6.18
N LEU A 491 34.39 24.14 -5.96
CA LEU A 491 34.91 23.28 -4.90
C LEU A 491 34.60 23.92 -3.55
N ARG A 492 33.70 23.32 -2.77
CA ARG A 492 33.51 23.64 -1.35
C ARG A 492 33.83 22.42 -0.50
N LEU A 493 34.57 22.64 0.57
CA LEU A 493 34.93 21.62 1.55
C LEU A 493 34.40 22.03 2.91
N ALA A 494 33.84 21.09 3.66
CA ALA A 494 33.48 21.31 5.06
C ALA A 494 34.46 20.59 5.99
N SER A 495 34.74 21.20 7.14
CA SER A 495 35.50 20.60 8.23
C SER A 495 34.72 19.44 8.82
N ALA A 496 35.36 18.28 9.02
CA ALA A 496 34.73 17.15 9.68
C ALA A 496 34.42 17.39 11.18
N GLU A 497 35.06 18.38 11.78
CA GLU A 497 34.96 18.70 13.21
C GLU A 497 33.88 19.75 13.51
N ASP A 498 33.54 20.59 12.53
CA ASP A 498 32.67 21.76 12.73
C ASP A 498 31.30 21.62 12.06
N ASP A 499 31.18 20.87 10.95
CA ASP A 499 29.95 20.74 10.17
C ASP A 499 29.71 19.31 9.64
N ASP A 500 28.44 18.90 9.59
CA ASP A 500 27.98 17.67 8.93
C ASP A 500 26.98 17.99 7.80
N PRO A 501 27.38 18.77 6.78
CA PRO A 501 26.44 19.39 5.83
C PRO A 501 25.71 18.35 4.96
N GLN A 502 26.18 17.11 4.91
CA GLN A 502 25.57 16.00 4.18
C GLN A 502 25.01 14.89 5.08
N GLY A 503 25.03 15.06 6.40
CA GLY A 503 24.51 14.11 7.39
C GLY A 503 25.29 12.79 7.47
N ALA A 504 26.57 12.78 7.10
CA ALA A 504 27.42 11.59 7.09
C ALA A 504 27.73 11.09 8.50
N MET A 505 28.05 12.00 9.43
CA MET A 505 28.31 11.63 10.82
C MET A 505 27.03 11.25 11.55
N GLU A 506 25.95 11.97 11.29
CA GLU A 506 24.64 11.63 11.82
C GLU A 506 24.20 10.23 11.38
N LEU A 507 24.33 9.92 10.08
CA LEU A 507 24.04 8.61 9.53
C LEU A 507 24.89 7.51 10.21
N ALA A 508 26.21 7.71 10.31
CA ALA A 508 27.09 6.72 10.92
C ALA A 508 26.77 6.47 12.40
N ARG A 509 26.40 7.52 13.16
CA ARG A 509 25.95 7.37 14.55
C ARG A 509 24.65 6.56 14.62
N PHE A 510 23.71 6.80 13.72
CA PHE A 510 22.45 6.07 13.69
C PHE A 510 22.64 4.60 13.24
N GLU A 511 23.43 4.35 12.21
CA GLU A 511 23.78 2.99 11.76
C GLU A 511 24.48 2.19 12.86
N LYS A 512 25.37 2.84 13.64
CA LYS A 512 25.99 2.22 14.81
C LYS A 512 24.95 1.78 15.85
N ARG A 513 23.94 2.60 16.13
CA ARG A 513 22.87 2.24 17.08
C ARG A 513 22.01 1.06 16.58
N LEU A 514 21.69 1.04 15.30
CA LEU A 514 20.99 -0.11 14.70
C LEU A 514 21.82 -1.39 14.80
N TRP A 515 23.13 -1.28 14.52
CA TRP A 515 24.07 -2.38 14.68
C TRP A 515 24.17 -2.86 16.13
N GLU A 516 24.18 -1.97 17.12
CA GLU A 516 24.20 -2.37 18.54
C GLU A 516 22.97 -3.21 18.92
N GLN A 517 21.78 -2.88 18.39
CA GLN A 517 20.56 -3.69 18.56
C GLN A 517 20.69 -5.06 17.87
N ASP A 518 21.18 -5.08 16.63
CA ASP A 518 21.39 -6.32 15.87
C ASP A 518 22.43 -7.22 16.52
N GLN A 519 23.51 -6.64 17.03
CA GLN A 519 24.58 -7.35 17.73
C GLN A 519 24.05 -7.98 19.02
N ALA A 520 23.26 -7.25 19.82
CA ALA A 520 22.65 -7.78 21.03
C ALA A 520 21.68 -8.94 20.73
N LEU A 521 20.90 -8.84 19.63
CA LEU A 521 20.05 -9.93 19.17
C LEU A 521 20.87 -11.16 18.77
N TRP A 522 21.94 -10.98 18.01
CA TRP A 522 22.83 -12.06 17.59
C TRP A 522 23.52 -12.73 18.78
N GLU A 523 24.04 -11.97 19.74
CA GLU A 523 24.67 -12.52 20.95
C GLU A 523 23.70 -13.37 21.79
N LYS A 524 22.43 -12.95 21.85
CA LYS A 524 21.39 -13.68 22.58
C LYS A 524 20.93 -14.96 21.88
N THR A 525 20.91 -14.98 20.55
CA THR A 525 20.17 -16.00 19.78
C THR A 525 21.02 -16.81 18.79
N GLY A 526 22.16 -16.28 18.36
CA GLY A 526 22.96 -16.79 17.24
C GLY A 526 22.30 -16.63 15.86
N MET A 527 21.10 -16.05 15.78
CA MET A 527 20.39 -15.80 14.54
C MET A 527 21.02 -14.61 13.80
N ALA A 528 21.17 -14.71 12.49
CA ALA A 528 21.56 -13.56 11.66
C ALA A 528 20.49 -12.45 11.79
N PRO A 529 20.82 -11.24 12.28
CA PRO A 529 19.82 -10.20 12.56
C PRO A 529 19.03 -9.74 11.34
N VAL A 530 19.59 -9.89 10.13
CA VAL A 530 18.89 -9.63 8.87
C VAL A 530 17.60 -10.44 8.73
N ARG A 531 17.53 -11.65 9.31
CA ARG A 531 16.32 -12.48 9.28
C ARG A 531 15.20 -11.92 10.16
N GLN A 532 15.55 -11.25 11.27
CA GLN A 532 14.58 -10.46 12.04
C GLN A 532 14.09 -9.26 11.23
N LEU A 533 15.02 -8.54 10.57
CA LEU A 533 14.66 -7.44 9.69
C LEU A 533 13.72 -7.88 8.56
N TRP A 534 13.96 -9.03 7.92
CA TRP A 534 13.08 -9.56 6.88
C TRP A 534 11.72 -9.97 7.42
N LEU A 535 11.66 -10.54 8.63
CA LEU A 535 10.40 -10.88 9.30
C LEU A 535 9.55 -9.62 9.54
N ASP A 536 10.16 -8.59 10.13
CA ASP A 536 9.49 -7.34 10.47
C ASP A 536 9.11 -6.56 9.20
N ARG A 537 9.98 -6.55 8.18
CA ARG A 537 9.67 -5.95 6.87
C ARG A 537 8.54 -6.68 6.16
N GLY A 538 8.57 -8.02 6.17
CA GLY A 538 7.51 -8.86 5.60
C GLY A 538 6.17 -8.58 6.26
N TRP A 539 6.15 -8.38 7.59
CA TRP A 539 4.97 -7.91 8.30
C TRP A 539 4.55 -6.51 7.83
N PHE A 540 5.45 -5.52 7.82
CA PHE A 540 5.12 -4.13 7.46
C PHE A 540 4.60 -4.00 6.02
N GLN A 541 5.11 -4.81 5.11
CA GLN A 541 4.64 -4.86 3.72
C GLN A 541 3.22 -5.44 3.60
N ASN A 542 2.94 -6.55 4.28
CA ASN A 542 1.60 -7.12 4.30
C ASN A 542 0.62 -6.20 5.05
N TYR A 543 1.05 -5.57 6.15
CA TYR A 543 0.30 -4.53 6.86
C TYR A 543 -0.12 -3.40 5.90
N GLN A 544 0.80 -2.86 5.09
CA GLN A 544 0.49 -1.85 4.07
C GLN A 544 -0.57 -2.35 3.07
N HIS A 545 -0.49 -3.60 2.61
CA HIS A 545 -1.51 -4.18 1.73
C HIS A 545 -2.88 -4.24 2.42
N TYR A 546 -2.94 -4.64 3.69
CA TYR A 546 -4.22 -4.71 4.39
C TYR A 546 -4.81 -3.33 4.66
N ARG A 547 -3.99 -2.32 5.00
CA ARG A 547 -4.50 -0.96 5.23
C ARG A 547 -4.84 -0.22 3.94
N TRP A 548 -4.03 -0.38 2.89
CA TRP A 548 -4.15 0.43 1.67
C TRP A 548 -4.65 -0.31 0.43
N GLY A 549 -4.77 -1.63 0.48
CA GLY A 549 -5.32 -2.49 -0.58
C GLY A 549 -6.59 -3.24 -0.20
N MET A 550 -6.90 -3.37 1.10
CA MET A 550 -8.13 -3.99 1.59
C MET A 550 -8.98 -3.02 2.45
N GLY A 551 -8.35 -2.30 3.37
CA GLY A 551 -9.03 -1.40 4.31
C GLY A 551 -9.99 -2.13 5.26
N ASP A 552 -10.69 -1.34 6.06
CA ASP A 552 -11.70 -1.85 6.99
C ASP A 552 -12.89 -2.47 6.24
N GLY A 553 -13.51 -3.49 6.83
CA GLY A 553 -14.61 -4.26 6.26
C GLY A 553 -14.19 -5.25 5.17
N GLY A 554 -12.88 -5.49 4.99
CA GLY A 554 -12.33 -6.52 4.10
C GLY A 554 -12.60 -6.30 2.62
N THR A 555 -12.44 -5.07 2.13
CA THR A 555 -12.57 -4.76 0.69
C THR A 555 -11.40 -5.36 -0.10
N GLN A 556 -11.47 -5.35 -1.43
CA GLN A 556 -10.31 -5.60 -2.31
C GLN A 556 -10.28 -4.51 -3.38
N THR A 557 -9.35 -3.57 -3.32
CA THR A 557 -9.56 -2.28 -4.00
C THR A 557 -9.38 -2.34 -5.51
N GLU A 558 -8.43 -3.14 -6.01
CA GLU A 558 -8.33 -3.35 -7.45
C GLU A 558 -9.59 -4.03 -8.00
N THR A 559 -9.99 -3.70 -9.22
CA THR A 559 -11.17 -4.30 -9.86
C THR A 559 -10.79 -5.47 -10.77
N GLY A 560 -11.76 -6.33 -11.06
CA GLY A 560 -11.56 -7.52 -11.88
C GLY A 560 -10.57 -8.53 -11.28
N GLY A 561 -10.05 -9.45 -12.09
CA GLY A 561 -9.16 -10.54 -11.62
C GLY A 561 -7.92 -10.08 -10.85
N TYR A 562 -7.49 -8.83 -11.02
CA TYR A 562 -6.35 -8.24 -10.31
C TYR A 562 -6.55 -8.19 -8.79
N ALA A 563 -7.79 -7.99 -8.32
CA ALA A 563 -8.11 -8.05 -6.90
C ALA A 563 -7.80 -9.42 -6.28
N GLN A 564 -8.01 -10.51 -7.03
CA GLN A 564 -7.68 -11.85 -6.55
C GLN A 564 -6.17 -12.03 -6.45
N ILE A 565 -5.44 -11.55 -7.45
CA ILE A 565 -3.98 -11.66 -7.50
C ILE A 565 -3.34 -10.87 -6.37
N SER A 566 -3.75 -9.60 -6.18
CA SER A 566 -3.18 -8.72 -5.15
C SER A 566 -3.42 -9.25 -3.74
N SER A 567 -4.58 -9.88 -3.49
CA SER A 567 -4.99 -10.30 -2.15
C SER A 567 -4.59 -11.74 -1.78
N TRP A 568 -4.27 -12.61 -2.73
CA TRP A 568 -4.11 -14.04 -2.45
C TRP A 568 -2.95 -14.34 -1.51
N TYR A 569 -1.72 -13.95 -1.86
CA TYR A 569 -0.56 -14.22 -1.01
C TYR A 569 -0.56 -13.46 0.33
N PRO A 570 -1.02 -12.20 0.39
CA PRO A 570 -1.29 -11.57 1.67
C PRO A 570 -2.31 -12.34 2.51
N SER A 571 -3.33 -12.96 1.91
CA SER A 571 -4.26 -13.83 2.64
C SER A 571 -3.58 -15.10 3.17
N VAL A 572 -2.72 -15.72 2.36
CA VAL A 572 -1.95 -16.91 2.76
C VAL A 572 -1.02 -16.57 3.92
N TYR A 573 -0.30 -15.44 3.84
CA TYR A 573 0.51 -14.92 4.95
C TYR A 573 -0.34 -14.75 6.21
N ALA A 574 -1.49 -14.09 6.10
CA ALA A 574 -2.40 -13.90 7.23
C ALA A 574 -2.90 -15.22 7.83
N SER A 575 -3.16 -16.24 7.01
CA SER A 575 -3.62 -17.56 7.48
C SER A 575 -2.59 -18.29 8.35
N MET A 576 -1.30 -18.07 8.09
CA MET A 576 -0.18 -18.69 8.80
C MET A 576 0.29 -17.88 10.01
N TYR A 577 0.08 -16.56 9.97
CA TYR A 577 0.57 -15.64 11.00
C TYR A 577 0.12 -16.00 12.44
N PRO A 578 -1.13 -16.45 12.70
CA PRO A 578 -1.52 -16.86 14.05
C PRO A 578 -0.81 -18.11 14.57
N ASN A 579 -0.30 -18.99 13.70
CA ASN A 579 0.50 -20.13 14.14
C ASN A 579 1.89 -19.68 14.61
N PHE A 580 2.39 -18.57 14.05
CA PHE A 580 3.71 -18.03 14.36
C PHE A 580 3.71 -16.99 15.49
N PHE A 581 2.68 -16.16 15.58
CA PHE A 581 2.60 -15.05 16.54
C PHE A 581 1.44 -15.16 17.53
N GLY A 582 0.55 -16.15 17.37
CA GLY A 582 -0.60 -16.34 18.25
C GLY A 582 -1.69 -15.28 18.09
N ARG A 583 -1.58 -14.34 17.15
CA ARG A 583 -2.50 -13.20 16.98
C ARG A 583 -2.78 -12.92 15.51
N SER A 584 -3.70 -12.01 15.20
CA SER A 584 -3.94 -11.52 13.83
C SER A 584 -2.79 -10.64 13.33
N VAL A 585 -2.66 -10.47 12.01
CA VAL A 585 -1.60 -9.62 11.44
C VAL A 585 -1.77 -8.14 11.78
N THR A 586 -3.02 -7.68 11.87
CA THR A 586 -3.40 -6.31 12.23
C THR A 586 -4.52 -6.33 13.27
N ALA A 587 -4.74 -5.20 13.92
CA ALA A 587 -5.85 -4.98 14.85
C ALA A 587 -7.17 -4.61 14.16
N TYR A 588 -7.15 -4.43 12.84
CA TYR A 588 -8.23 -3.84 12.09
C TYR A 588 -9.15 -4.92 11.48
N PRO A 589 -10.41 -4.58 11.19
CA PRO A 589 -11.33 -5.48 10.50
C PRO A 589 -11.02 -5.53 8.99
N ASP A 590 -9.81 -5.92 8.61
CA ASP A 590 -9.31 -5.91 7.22
C ASP A 590 -9.37 -7.30 6.55
N VAL A 591 -8.23 -7.98 6.38
CA VAL A 591 -8.13 -9.30 5.74
C VAL A 591 -9.00 -10.34 6.44
N THR A 592 -9.16 -10.23 7.77
CA THR A 592 -10.03 -11.09 8.59
C THR A 592 -11.51 -11.01 8.20
N HIS A 593 -11.91 -9.87 7.64
CA HIS A 593 -13.29 -9.56 7.26
C HIS A 593 -13.58 -9.83 5.78
N LEU A 594 -12.58 -10.30 5.01
CA LEU A 594 -12.71 -10.57 3.59
C LEU A 594 -13.84 -11.55 3.27
N ILE A 595 -13.89 -12.70 3.96
CA ILE A 595 -14.93 -13.72 3.75
C ILE A 595 -16.30 -13.26 4.25
N PRO A 596 -16.46 -12.75 5.48
CA PRO A 596 -17.73 -12.16 5.92
C PRO A 596 -18.31 -11.15 4.92
N ARG A 597 -17.48 -10.24 4.39
CA ARG A 597 -17.91 -9.30 3.34
C ARG A 597 -18.35 -9.99 2.05
N LYS A 598 -17.63 -11.00 1.56
CA LYS A 598 -18.07 -11.75 0.37
C LYS A 598 -19.41 -12.44 0.59
N ILE A 599 -19.66 -12.96 1.79
CA ILE A 599 -20.97 -13.53 2.18
C ILE A 599 -22.04 -12.43 2.12
N MET A 600 -21.77 -11.24 2.68
CA MET A 600 -22.67 -10.08 2.61
C MET A 600 -23.04 -9.65 1.18
N GLN A 601 -22.16 -9.87 0.20
CA GLN A 601 -22.38 -9.52 -1.21
C GLN A 601 -22.89 -10.69 -2.07
N SER A 602 -23.31 -11.80 -1.44
CA SER A 602 -23.75 -13.02 -2.12
C SER A 602 -25.19 -13.42 -1.78
N VAL A 603 -25.89 -13.99 -2.76
CA VAL A 603 -27.21 -14.64 -2.61
C VAL A 603 -27.03 -16.15 -2.76
N PHE A 604 -27.74 -16.94 -1.95
CA PHE A 604 -27.59 -18.39 -1.85
C PHE A 604 -28.89 -19.13 -2.19
N PRO A 605 -29.21 -19.32 -3.49
CA PRO A 605 -30.46 -19.98 -3.90
C PRO A 605 -30.59 -21.43 -3.36
N ALA A 606 -31.81 -21.83 -3.00
CA ALA A 606 -32.11 -23.16 -2.47
C ALA A 606 -31.96 -24.29 -3.52
N GLU A 607 -32.26 -24.00 -4.79
CA GLU A 607 -32.02 -24.92 -5.91
C GLU A 607 -30.66 -24.59 -6.55
N GLY A 608 -29.71 -25.51 -6.39
CA GLY A 608 -28.35 -25.37 -6.91
C GLY A 608 -28.34 -25.05 -8.39
N GLY A 609 -27.83 -23.87 -8.75
CA GLY A 609 -27.51 -23.55 -10.14
C GLY A 609 -26.64 -24.66 -10.72
N SER A 610 -27.18 -25.36 -11.72
CA SER A 610 -26.68 -26.61 -12.31
C SER A 610 -25.27 -26.50 -12.93
N GLY A 611 -24.24 -26.42 -12.08
CA GLY A 611 -22.84 -26.53 -12.46
C GLY A 611 -22.36 -27.95 -12.20
N LYS A 612 -22.31 -28.78 -13.24
CA LYS A 612 -22.08 -30.25 -13.18
C LYS A 612 -20.85 -30.77 -12.39
N ARG A 613 -20.00 -29.96 -11.74
CA ARG A 613 -18.74 -30.47 -11.14
C ARG A 613 -18.23 -29.81 -9.84
N LEU A 614 -18.88 -28.76 -9.31
CA LEU A 614 -18.53 -28.12 -8.02
C LEU A 614 -19.77 -27.50 -7.37
N GLY A 615 -20.48 -28.26 -6.53
CA GLY A 615 -21.54 -27.81 -5.61
C GLY A 615 -22.50 -26.70 -6.08
N ASN A 616 -23.11 -26.00 -5.13
CA ASN A 616 -24.03 -24.90 -5.43
C ASN A 616 -23.24 -23.59 -5.70
N LYS A 617 -23.66 -22.80 -6.68
CA LYS A 617 -23.02 -21.49 -6.99
C LYS A 617 -23.79 -20.32 -6.37
N PRO A 618 -23.18 -19.51 -5.49
CA PRO A 618 -23.81 -18.28 -5.03
C PRO A 618 -23.86 -17.25 -6.15
N GLN A 619 -24.89 -16.41 -6.14
CA GLN A 619 -24.98 -15.25 -7.03
C GLN A 619 -24.29 -14.07 -6.35
N ALA A 620 -23.18 -13.63 -6.91
CA ALA A 620 -22.36 -12.58 -6.33
C ALA A 620 -22.64 -11.25 -7.03
N MET A 621 -22.92 -10.20 -6.27
CA MET A 621 -23.25 -8.86 -6.76
C MET A 621 -22.04 -7.92 -6.90
N GLN A 622 -21.46 -7.87 -8.11
CA GLN A 622 -20.21 -7.15 -8.39
C GLN A 622 -20.44 -5.65 -8.66
N LEU A 623 -20.16 -4.78 -7.69
CA LEU A 623 -20.17 -3.31 -7.90
C LEU A 623 -18.75 -2.74 -8.05
N ASN A 624 -17.86 -3.15 -7.15
CA ASN A 624 -16.41 -2.94 -7.19
C ASN A 624 -15.77 -4.22 -6.61
N SER A 625 -14.49 -4.47 -6.90
CA SER A 625 -13.75 -5.63 -6.37
C SER A 625 -14.17 -7.00 -6.94
N VAL A 626 -13.42 -8.04 -6.59
CA VAL A 626 -13.85 -9.43 -6.77
C VAL A 626 -14.54 -9.92 -5.51
N ILE A 627 -15.65 -10.63 -5.71
CA ILE A 627 -16.53 -11.07 -4.61
C ILE A 627 -16.82 -12.57 -4.66
N THR A 628 -16.36 -13.26 -5.71
CA THR A 628 -16.59 -14.69 -5.88
C THR A 628 -16.06 -15.46 -4.67
N LEU A 629 -16.93 -16.31 -4.12
CA LEU A 629 -16.63 -17.29 -3.08
C LEU A 629 -16.26 -18.62 -3.73
N ASN A 630 -15.19 -19.25 -3.24
CA ASN A 630 -14.83 -20.60 -3.63
C ASN A 630 -14.17 -21.31 -2.43
N PRO A 631 -14.05 -22.66 -2.47
CA PRO A 631 -13.48 -23.43 -1.37
C PRO A 631 -12.03 -23.05 -1.02
N GLN A 632 -11.22 -22.62 -1.98
CA GLN A 632 -9.84 -22.19 -1.73
C GLN A 632 -9.77 -20.94 -0.83
N TRP A 633 -10.60 -19.93 -1.09
CA TRP A 633 -10.69 -18.75 -0.23
C TRP A 633 -11.21 -19.11 1.17
N MET A 634 -12.17 -20.03 1.26
CA MET A 634 -12.68 -20.53 2.55
C MET A 634 -11.57 -21.22 3.34
N ALA A 635 -10.86 -22.17 2.73
CA ALA A 635 -9.76 -22.90 3.36
C ALA A 635 -8.65 -21.99 3.86
N CYS A 636 -8.26 -21.00 3.05
CA CYS A 636 -7.21 -20.04 3.43
C CYS A 636 -7.65 -19.13 4.60
N HIS A 637 -8.89 -18.62 4.59
CA HIS A 637 -9.33 -17.62 5.56
C HIS A 637 -9.95 -18.18 6.84
N PHE A 638 -10.44 -19.42 6.85
CA PHE A 638 -11.10 -19.99 8.03
C PHE A 638 -10.37 -19.78 9.38
N PRO A 639 -9.03 -19.91 9.48
CA PRO A 639 -8.33 -19.70 10.76
C PRO A 639 -8.30 -18.23 11.24
N ILE A 640 -8.58 -17.27 10.36
CA ILE A 640 -8.51 -15.82 10.63
C ILE A 640 -9.87 -15.10 10.58
N ILE A 641 -10.94 -15.78 10.19
CA ILE A 641 -12.30 -15.23 10.30
C ILE A 641 -12.61 -14.96 11.78
N PRO A 642 -13.19 -13.80 12.14
CA PRO A 642 -13.66 -13.53 13.50
C PRO A 642 -14.63 -14.62 13.97
N ASP A 643 -14.50 -15.06 15.22
CA ASP A 643 -15.22 -16.24 15.73
C ASP A 643 -16.74 -16.16 15.57
N GLN A 644 -17.32 -14.96 15.73
CA GLN A 644 -18.75 -14.70 15.54
C GLN A 644 -19.27 -15.04 14.13
N TYR A 645 -18.41 -15.02 13.10
CA TYR A 645 -18.80 -15.32 11.72
C TYR A 645 -18.44 -16.74 11.28
N LYS A 646 -17.60 -17.47 12.04
CA LYS A 646 -17.15 -18.82 11.68
C LYS A 646 -18.29 -19.82 11.45
N PRO A 647 -19.36 -19.87 12.28
CA PRO A 647 -20.48 -20.79 12.03
C PRO A 647 -21.18 -20.56 10.69
N SER A 648 -21.37 -19.30 10.29
CA SER A 648 -21.97 -18.96 8.99
C SER A 648 -21.00 -19.13 7.83
N ALA A 649 -19.71 -18.85 8.02
CA ALA A 649 -18.69 -19.18 7.05
C ALA A 649 -18.62 -20.70 6.80
N LEU A 650 -18.72 -21.53 7.84
CA LEU A 650 -18.77 -22.99 7.71
C LEU A 650 -20.02 -23.44 6.94
N TRP A 651 -21.18 -22.86 7.23
CA TRP A 651 -22.39 -23.13 6.45
C TRP A 651 -22.19 -22.82 4.96
N VAL A 652 -21.59 -21.67 4.65
CA VAL A 652 -21.28 -21.28 3.26
C VAL A 652 -20.27 -22.22 2.62
N TRP A 653 -19.24 -22.66 3.35
CA TRP A 653 -18.27 -23.63 2.84
C TRP A 653 -18.97 -24.96 2.50
N ASN A 654 -19.83 -25.44 3.39
CA ASN A 654 -20.63 -26.63 3.16
C ASN A 654 -21.55 -26.49 1.94
N TYR A 655 -22.22 -25.35 1.79
CA TYR A 655 -23.04 -25.02 0.62
C TYR A 655 -22.24 -25.08 -0.69
N LEU A 656 -21.06 -24.45 -0.73
CA LEU A 656 -20.19 -24.44 -1.91
C LEU A 656 -19.71 -25.85 -2.30
N CYS A 657 -19.55 -26.73 -1.33
CA CYS A 657 -19.01 -28.08 -1.53
C CYS A 657 -20.10 -29.16 -1.58
N GLY A 658 -21.38 -28.81 -1.41
CA GLY A 658 -22.47 -29.80 -1.35
C GLY A 658 -22.33 -30.77 -0.17
N VAL A 659 -21.95 -30.26 1.00
CA VAL A 659 -21.94 -31.02 2.27
C VAL A 659 -23.31 -30.90 2.91
N THR A 660 -24.05 -31.99 2.94
CA THR A 660 -25.41 -32.07 3.53
C THR A 660 -25.44 -32.89 4.82
N ASP A 661 -24.42 -33.72 5.04
CA ASP A 661 -24.28 -34.64 6.17
C ASP A 661 -22.81 -35.06 6.39
N GLU A 662 -22.53 -35.88 7.40
CA GLU A 662 -21.18 -36.35 7.71
C GLU A 662 -20.54 -37.17 6.56
N ARG A 663 -21.35 -37.90 5.78
CA ARG A 663 -20.85 -38.75 4.69
C ARG A 663 -20.36 -37.94 3.50
N SER A 664 -20.92 -36.75 3.32
CA SER A 664 -20.57 -35.81 2.25
C SER A 664 -19.46 -34.82 2.65
N ILE A 665 -19.01 -34.80 3.92
CA ILE A 665 -17.88 -33.96 4.36
C ILE A 665 -16.65 -34.07 3.44
N PRO A 666 -16.21 -35.26 2.96
CA PRO A 666 -15.07 -35.35 2.05
C PRO A 666 -15.15 -34.48 0.78
N ASN A 667 -16.35 -34.03 0.37
CA ASN A 667 -16.54 -33.14 -0.77
C ASN A 667 -15.79 -31.79 -0.61
N VAL A 668 -15.48 -31.37 0.63
CA VAL A 668 -14.75 -30.11 0.87
C VAL A 668 -13.33 -30.12 0.33
N LEU A 669 -12.74 -31.30 0.14
CA LEU A 669 -11.42 -31.48 -0.49
C LEU A 669 -11.43 -31.12 -1.99
N GLY A 670 -12.62 -30.92 -2.61
CA GLY A 670 -12.78 -30.32 -3.94
C GLY A 670 -12.33 -31.20 -5.11
N GLY A 671 -11.75 -30.62 -6.16
CA GLY A 671 -11.13 -31.27 -7.35
C GLY A 671 -9.88 -30.49 -7.81
N LYS A 672 -9.14 -30.90 -8.87
CA LYS A 672 -8.03 -30.06 -9.44
C LYS A 672 -8.50 -28.64 -9.83
N GLU A 673 -9.80 -28.48 -10.09
CA GLU A 673 -10.47 -27.23 -10.43
C GLU A 673 -10.75 -26.31 -9.21
N ALA A 674 -10.54 -26.80 -7.98
CA ALA A 674 -10.82 -26.02 -6.76
C ALA A 674 -9.76 -24.95 -6.44
N SER A 675 -8.61 -24.99 -7.11
CA SER A 675 -7.51 -24.04 -6.93
C SER A 675 -7.36 -23.12 -8.13
N ILE A 676 -7.19 -21.83 -7.87
CA ILE A 676 -6.75 -20.84 -8.83
C ILE A 676 -5.21 -20.93 -8.96
N TRP A 677 -4.68 -20.65 -10.16
CA TRP A 677 -3.25 -20.49 -10.44
C TRP A 677 -2.34 -21.70 -10.15
N GLY A 678 -2.88 -22.93 -10.13
CA GLY A 678 -2.08 -24.15 -9.95
C GLY A 678 -1.67 -24.46 -8.50
N LEU A 679 -2.22 -23.74 -7.50
CA LEU A 679 -1.97 -23.96 -6.07
C LEU A 679 -2.88 -25.04 -5.45
N GLY A 680 -3.10 -26.12 -6.21
CA GLY A 680 -3.95 -27.25 -5.80
C GLY A 680 -3.45 -27.94 -4.53
N GLY A 681 -2.13 -28.09 -4.41
CA GLY A 681 -1.49 -28.71 -3.26
C GLY A 681 -1.72 -27.95 -1.97
N LEU A 682 -1.45 -26.63 -1.96
CA LEU A 682 -1.71 -25.76 -0.81
C LEU A 682 -3.19 -25.78 -0.41
N THR A 683 -4.09 -25.67 -1.40
CA THR A 683 -5.54 -25.67 -1.15
C THR A 683 -5.97 -26.96 -0.45
N LEU A 684 -5.49 -28.11 -0.93
CA LEU A 684 -5.79 -29.41 -0.33
C LEU A 684 -5.29 -29.51 1.12
N ALA A 685 -4.05 -29.07 1.36
CA ALA A 685 -3.45 -29.05 2.70
C ALA A 685 -4.24 -28.13 3.66
N GLN A 686 -4.52 -26.88 3.25
CA GLN A 686 -5.27 -25.92 4.06
C GLN A 686 -6.70 -26.40 4.35
N THR A 687 -7.38 -27.02 3.39
CA THR A 687 -8.72 -27.59 3.63
C THR A 687 -8.66 -28.64 4.74
N PHE A 688 -7.72 -29.59 4.66
CA PHE A 688 -7.58 -30.62 5.70
C PHE A 688 -7.22 -30.01 7.05
N LEU A 689 -6.34 -29.02 7.10
CA LEU A 689 -5.93 -28.39 8.35
C LEU A 689 -7.07 -27.57 8.97
N HIS A 690 -7.77 -26.76 8.17
CA HIS A 690 -8.65 -25.71 8.69
C HIS A 690 -10.13 -26.05 8.72
N TYR A 691 -10.60 -27.09 8.01
CA TYR A 691 -12.02 -27.47 8.06
C TYR A 691 -12.38 -28.04 9.43
N PRO A 692 -13.26 -27.41 10.23
CA PRO A 692 -13.59 -27.89 11.57
C PRO A 692 -14.57 -29.07 11.50
N LEU A 693 -14.39 -30.07 12.38
CA LEU A 693 -15.32 -31.20 12.51
C LEU A 693 -16.26 -31.07 13.71
N ASP A 694 -15.91 -30.21 14.66
CA ASP A 694 -16.58 -29.97 15.93
C ASP A 694 -17.47 -28.70 15.91
N LEU A 695 -17.24 -27.80 14.95
CA LEU A 695 -18.05 -26.60 14.78
C LEU A 695 -19.36 -26.91 14.05
N LYS A 696 -20.48 -26.44 14.60
CA LYS A 696 -21.79 -26.58 13.95
C LYS A 696 -22.02 -25.45 12.93
N PRO A 697 -22.38 -25.76 11.67
CA PRO A 697 -22.72 -24.73 10.69
C PRO A 697 -24.03 -24.04 11.06
N VAL A 698 -24.09 -22.72 10.86
CA VAL A 698 -25.28 -21.90 11.14
C VAL A 698 -25.63 -21.09 9.90
N HIS A 699 -26.88 -21.20 9.43
CA HIS A 699 -27.36 -20.42 8.28
C HIS A 699 -27.07 -18.91 8.47
N PRO A 700 -26.62 -18.17 7.44
CA PRO A 700 -26.26 -16.75 7.54
C PRO A 700 -27.31 -15.86 8.22
N ASP A 701 -28.60 -16.16 8.08
CA ASP A 701 -29.68 -15.43 8.77
C ASP A 701 -29.52 -15.33 10.30
N LYS A 702 -28.82 -16.28 10.92
CA LYS A 702 -28.62 -16.32 12.37
C LYS A 702 -27.23 -15.85 12.82
N GLY A 703 -26.28 -15.68 11.90
CA GLY A 703 -24.89 -15.40 12.24
C GLY A 703 -24.27 -14.22 11.50
N MET A 704 -24.95 -13.65 10.51
CA MET A 704 -24.47 -12.51 9.72
C MET A 704 -25.40 -11.30 9.89
N PRO A 705 -24.85 -10.07 9.95
CA PRO A 705 -25.67 -8.86 10.04
C PRO A 705 -26.45 -8.63 8.74
N ARG A 706 -27.49 -7.79 8.80
CA ARG A 706 -28.23 -7.36 7.60
C ARG A 706 -27.65 -6.11 6.95
N HIS A 707 -26.61 -5.52 7.53
CA HIS A 707 -25.87 -4.42 6.94
C HIS A 707 -24.36 -4.64 7.10
N TRP A 708 -23.58 -4.07 6.18
CA TRP A 708 -22.12 -4.14 6.20
C TRP A 708 -21.53 -2.79 5.81
N SER A 709 -20.45 -2.38 6.47
CA SER A 709 -19.68 -1.19 6.12
C SER A 709 -18.21 -1.53 5.96
N ALA A 710 -17.62 -1.03 4.88
CA ALA A 710 -16.19 -1.07 4.61
C ALA A 710 -15.71 0.38 4.40
N ALA A 711 -15.62 1.12 5.50
CA ALA A 711 -15.57 2.59 5.49
C ALA A 711 -14.34 3.17 4.78
N THR A 712 -13.17 2.52 4.87
CA THR A 712 -11.92 3.00 4.25
C THR A 712 -12.10 3.29 2.75
N PHE A 713 -12.76 2.38 2.02
CA PHE A 713 -13.00 2.52 0.58
C PHE A 713 -14.46 2.82 0.23
N GLY A 714 -15.37 2.78 1.20
CA GLY A 714 -16.74 3.23 1.06
C GLY A 714 -17.71 2.20 0.48
N LEU A 715 -17.57 0.91 0.79
CA LEU A 715 -18.62 -0.09 0.50
C LEU A 715 -19.67 -0.08 1.61
N TYR A 716 -20.95 0.01 1.23
CA TYR A 716 -22.07 -0.15 2.14
C TYR A 716 -23.06 -1.15 1.55
N VAL A 717 -23.42 -2.17 2.33
CA VAL A 717 -24.36 -3.23 1.93
C VAL A 717 -25.54 -3.23 2.88
N PHE A 718 -26.75 -3.38 2.35
CA PHE A 718 -28.02 -3.52 3.07
C PHE A 718 -28.74 -4.77 2.55
N ARG A 719 -29.39 -5.53 3.44
CA ARG A 719 -30.07 -6.77 3.09
C ARG A 719 -31.41 -6.89 3.80
N SER A 720 -32.45 -7.37 3.12
CA SER A 720 -33.71 -7.69 3.79
C SER A 720 -33.71 -9.07 4.46
N GLY A 721 -32.79 -9.96 4.06
CA GLY A 721 -32.71 -11.34 4.56
C GLY A 721 -31.61 -12.17 3.90
N TRP A 722 -31.73 -13.50 4.01
CA TRP A 722 -30.69 -14.47 3.61
C TRP A 722 -31.21 -15.76 2.94
N GLU A 723 -32.50 -15.88 2.64
CA GLU A 723 -33.14 -17.15 2.27
C GLU A 723 -32.88 -17.62 0.82
N GLY A 724 -32.28 -16.80 -0.03
CA GLY A 724 -31.90 -17.11 -1.41
C GLY A 724 -32.95 -16.84 -2.49
N LYS A 725 -34.19 -16.46 -2.14
CA LYS A 725 -35.33 -16.45 -3.07
C LYS A 725 -35.86 -15.05 -3.37
N ASP A 726 -36.38 -14.37 -2.35
CA ASP A 726 -37.04 -13.08 -2.48
C ASP A 726 -36.30 -11.95 -1.76
N GLU A 727 -35.23 -12.23 -1.01
CA GLU A 727 -34.51 -11.21 -0.28
C GLU A 727 -33.82 -10.20 -1.18
N PHE A 728 -33.67 -9.00 -0.64
CA PHE A 728 -32.96 -7.92 -1.28
C PHE A 728 -31.53 -7.84 -0.76
N VAL A 729 -30.64 -7.50 -1.67
CA VAL A 729 -29.27 -7.09 -1.37
C VAL A 729 -29.02 -5.81 -2.15
N SER A 730 -28.78 -4.72 -1.45
CA SER A 730 -28.48 -3.43 -2.03
C SER A 730 -27.09 -2.98 -1.62
N GLN A 731 -26.34 -2.40 -2.56
CA GLN A 731 -24.98 -1.94 -2.34
C GLN A 731 -24.80 -0.53 -2.85
N VAL A 732 -24.03 0.28 -2.12
CA VAL A 732 -23.57 1.60 -2.57
C VAL A 732 -22.05 1.67 -2.43
N TRP A 733 -21.40 2.22 -3.45
CA TRP A 733 -19.97 2.42 -3.51
C TRP A 733 -19.64 3.90 -3.47
N GLY A 734 -19.18 4.36 -2.30
CA GLY A 734 -18.74 5.74 -2.09
C GLY A 734 -17.40 6.06 -2.73
N LYS A 735 -16.54 5.06 -2.95
CA LYS A 735 -15.13 5.24 -3.34
C LYS A 735 -14.47 6.27 -2.42
N CYS A 736 -14.35 5.98 -1.12
CA CYS A 736 -13.93 6.96 -0.11
C CYS A 736 -12.41 7.19 0.02
N ALA A 737 -11.62 6.44 -0.73
CA ALA A 737 -10.17 6.60 -0.85
C ALA A 737 -9.73 6.28 -2.28
N PRO A 738 -8.61 6.86 -2.75
CA PRO A 738 -8.11 6.61 -4.10
C PRO A 738 -7.67 5.15 -4.23
N ILE A 739 -7.75 4.62 -5.45
CA ILE A 739 -7.31 3.25 -5.75
C ILE A 739 -6.16 3.36 -6.73
N HIS A 740 -4.94 3.19 -6.24
CA HIS A 740 -3.70 3.35 -7.03
C HIS A 740 -3.33 2.07 -7.81
N GLY A 741 -4.34 1.38 -8.31
CA GLY A 741 -4.26 0.19 -9.16
C GLY A 741 -5.38 0.25 -10.19
N TRP A 742 -5.72 -0.89 -10.80
CA TRP A 742 -6.83 -0.91 -11.74
C TRP A 742 -8.15 -0.53 -11.03
N ASN A 743 -8.81 0.55 -11.48
CA ASN A 743 -9.98 1.12 -10.83
C ASN A 743 -10.93 1.83 -11.81
N HIS A 744 -12.18 2.05 -11.38
CA HIS A 744 -13.23 2.67 -12.20
C HIS A 744 -13.69 4.03 -11.62
N PRO A 745 -14.26 4.94 -12.44
CA PRO A 745 -14.83 6.23 -12.00
C PRO A 745 -16.24 6.08 -11.40
N ASN A 746 -16.37 5.24 -10.38
CA ASN A 746 -17.64 4.69 -9.88
C ASN A 746 -18.13 5.26 -8.54
N ALA A 747 -17.57 6.37 -8.07
CA ALA A 747 -18.04 7.04 -6.86
C ALA A 747 -19.54 7.40 -6.98
N GLY A 748 -20.34 6.93 -6.01
CA GLY A 748 -21.80 7.06 -5.98
C GLY A 748 -22.56 5.96 -6.73
N GLY A 749 -21.86 4.98 -7.31
CA GLY A 749 -22.48 3.83 -7.97
C GLY A 749 -23.22 2.93 -6.98
N LEU A 750 -24.23 2.20 -7.47
CA LEU A 750 -25.05 1.32 -6.66
C LEU A 750 -25.43 0.05 -7.41
N GLN A 751 -25.78 -0.99 -6.66
CA GLN A 751 -26.44 -2.19 -7.18
C GLN A 751 -27.62 -2.61 -6.31
N VAL A 752 -28.65 -3.15 -6.94
CA VAL A 752 -29.82 -3.74 -6.27
C VAL A 752 -30.12 -5.11 -6.86
N TRP A 753 -30.21 -6.12 -6.00
CA TRP A 753 -30.73 -7.44 -6.29
C TRP A 753 -31.95 -7.70 -5.40
N GLY A 754 -32.95 -8.39 -5.90
CA GLY A 754 -34.09 -8.84 -5.10
C GLY A 754 -35.13 -9.55 -5.93
N LEU A 755 -36.04 -10.30 -5.29
CA LEU A 755 -37.05 -11.11 -5.99
C LEU A 755 -36.42 -12.08 -7.01
N GLY A 756 -35.23 -12.60 -6.70
CA GLY A 756 -34.50 -13.58 -7.51
C GLY A 756 -33.75 -13.01 -8.73
N ARG A 757 -33.60 -11.68 -8.86
CA ARG A 757 -33.03 -11.05 -10.07
C ARG A 757 -32.30 -9.73 -9.80
N PRO A 758 -31.41 -9.28 -10.71
CA PRO A 758 -30.81 -7.95 -10.62
C PRO A 758 -31.80 -6.87 -11.06
N TRP A 759 -31.69 -5.66 -10.50
CA TRP A 759 -32.48 -4.48 -10.91
C TRP A 759 -31.63 -3.35 -11.49
N THR A 760 -30.32 -3.53 -11.38
CA THR A 760 -29.27 -2.65 -11.89
C THR A 760 -28.22 -3.49 -12.57
N TRP A 761 -27.62 -2.95 -13.61
CA TRP A 761 -26.44 -3.55 -14.24
C TRP A 761 -25.20 -2.68 -14.02
N THR A 762 -24.03 -3.31 -13.95
CA THR A 762 -22.75 -2.60 -13.98
C THR A 762 -21.76 -3.42 -14.77
N ASP A 763 -20.91 -2.74 -15.53
CA ASP A 763 -19.75 -3.37 -16.13
C ASP A 763 -18.60 -3.46 -15.10
N SER A 764 -17.96 -4.63 -15.04
CA SER A 764 -16.78 -4.88 -14.22
C SER A 764 -15.52 -5.10 -15.06
N SER A 765 -15.62 -4.88 -16.38
CA SER A 765 -14.49 -5.00 -17.29
C SER A 765 -13.44 -3.92 -17.03
N PRO A 766 -12.18 -4.13 -17.45
CA PRO A 766 -11.14 -3.15 -17.20
C PRO A 766 -11.49 -1.74 -17.76
N GLY A 767 -12.03 -1.66 -18.98
CA GLY A 767 -12.26 -0.40 -19.70
C GLY A 767 -13.49 0.42 -19.25
N THR A 768 -14.11 0.09 -18.12
CA THR A 768 -15.36 0.73 -17.67
C THR A 768 -15.22 2.25 -17.43
N ILE A 769 -16.22 3.01 -17.86
CA ILE A 769 -16.30 4.49 -17.73
C ILE A 769 -17.45 4.91 -16.81
N ARG A 770 -17.52 6.19 -16.43
CA ARG A 770 -18.54 6.69 -15.47
C ARG A 770 -19.97 6.47 -15.96
N ASP A 771 -20.18 6.56 -17.28
CA ASP A 771 -21.46 6.33 -17.96
C ASP A 771 -22.06 4.94 -17.77
N THR A 772 -21.27 3.95 -17.35
CA THR A 772 -21.71 2.56 -17.09
C THR A 772 -22.32 2.37 -15.69
N TYR A 773 -22.30 3.40 -14.85
CA TYR A 773 -22.87 3.38 -13.51
C TYR A 773 -24.17 4.18 -13.47
N SER A 774 -25.08 3.83 -12.56
CA SER A 774 -26.30 4.59 -12.29
C SER A 774 -25.95 5.82 -11.46
N VAL A 775 -25.56 6.92 -12.10
CA VAL A 775 -25.07 8.17 -11.48
C VAL A 775 -25.64 9.39 -12.21
N VAL A 776 -25.35 10.60 -11.73
CA VAL A 776 -25.63 11.82 -12.50
C VAL A 776 -24.37 12.27 -13.24
N LEU A 777 -24.51 12.42 -14.55
CA LEU A 777 -23.48 12.90 -15.47
C LEU A 777 -23.69 14.39 -15.75
N LEU A 778 -22.59 15.10 -16.03
CA LEU A 778 -22.57 16.47 -16.53
C LEU A 778 -21.85 16.48 -17.89
N PRO A 779 -22.54 16.19 -19.00
CA PRO A 779 -21.89 15.97 -20.29
C PRO A 779 -21.16 17.20 -20.87
N GLU A 780 -21.47 18.40 -20.35
CA GLU A 780 -20.93 19.67 -20.80
C GLU A 780 -19.80 20.20 -19.90
N ASP A 781 -19.56 19.57 -18.75
CA ASP A 781 -18.62 20.04 -17.73
C ASP A 781 -17.40 19.13 -17.63
N GLN A 782 -16.23 19.75 -17.42
CA GLN A 782 -15.01 19.02 -17.09
C GLN A 782 -14.97 18.70 -15.59
N ILE A 783 -15.34 17.47 -15.24
CA ILE A 783 -15.37 16.97 -13.86
C ILE A 783 -14.21 16.00 -13.57
N ASN A 784 -13.86 15.84 -12.30
CA ASN A 784 -12.85 14.91 -11.82
C ASN A 784 -13.44 13.50 -11.60
N GLN A 785 -13.81 12.82 -12.69
CA GLN A 785 -14.52 11.54 -12.67
C GLN A 785 -13.85 10.44 -11.83
N GLY A 786 -12.51 10.49 -11.70
CA GLY A 786 -11.73 9.51 -10.94
C GLY A 786 -11.69 9.75 -9.43
N ALA A 787 -12.17 10.90 -8.95
CA ALA A 787 -12.09 11.30 -7.55
C ALA A 787 -12.98 10.46 -6.61
N CYS A 788 -12.81 10.71 -5.32
CA CYS A 788 -13.46 9.97 -4.24
C CYS A 788 -14.70 10.70 -3.72
N GLY A 789 -15.70 9.95 -3.27
CA GLY A 789 -16.81 10.48 -2.47
C GLY A 789 -16.47 10.47 -0.99
N ARG A 790 -17.16 11.28 -0.18
CA ARG A 790 -16.97 11.31 1.28
C ARG A 790 -18.28 10.99 1.98
N LEU A 791 -18.26 10.04 2.91
CA LEU A 791 -19.45 9.74 3.70
C LEU A 791 -19.75 10.91 4.66
N VAL A 792 -20.97 11.44 4.61
CA VAL A 792 -21.44 12.51 5.52
C VAL A 792 -22.57 12.06 6.44
N HIS A 793 -23.25 10.97 6.10
CA HIS A 793 -24.28 10.32 6.91
C HIS A 793 -24.32 8.82 6.61
N TYR A 794 -24.51 8.00 7.64
CA TYR A 794 -24.78 6.57 7.53
C TYR A 794 -25.66 6.13 8.70
N GLU A 795 -26.70 5.38 8.40
CA GLU A 795 -27.66 4.84 9.34
C GLU A 795 -28.13 3.47 8.84
N ALA A 796 -28.18 2.50 9.74
CA ALA A 796 -28.67 1.16 9.45
C ALA A 796 -29.55 0.66 10.59
N HIS A 797 -30.58 -0.10 10.23
CA HIS A 797 -31.58 -0.64 11.14
C HIS A 797 -31.53 -2.17 11.19
N ALA A 798 -32.10 -2.76 12.24
CA ALA A 798 -32.04 -4.20 12.49
C ALA A 798 -32.77 -5.03 11.43
N ASP A 799 -33.80 -4.49 10.79
CA ASP A 799 -34.51 -5.12 9.68
C ASP A 799 -33.68 -5.12 8.37
N GLY A 800 -32.57 -4.38 8.35
CA GLY A 800 -31.69 -4.18 7.20
C GLY A 800 -31.95 -2.90 6.42
N SER A 801 -33.00 -2.16 6.76
CA SER A 801 -33.28 -0.83 6.21
C SER A 801 -32.19 0.16 6.63
N GLY A 802 -32.07 1.28 5.94
CA GLY A 802 -31.12 2.32 6.31
C GLY A 802 -30.96 3.42 5.28
N SER A 803 -30.10 4.40 5.58
CA SER A 803 -29.78 5.50 4.68
C SER A 803 -28.32 5.90 4.78
N LEU A 804 -27.80 6.46 3.69
CA LEU A 804 -26.47 7.06 3.66
C LEU A 804 -26.46 8.29 2.78
N THR A 805 -25.46 9.13 2.98
CA THR A 805 -25.23 10.29 2.12
C THR A 805 -23.75 10.45 1.83
N LEU A 806 -23.46 10.67 0.56
CA LEU A 806 -22.15 10.92 0.00
C LEU A 806 -22.07 12.37 -0.45
N ASP A 807 -21.06 13.07 0.04
CA ASP A 807 -20.54 14.27 -0.58
C ASP A 807 -19.66 13.87 -1.78
N LEU A 808 -19.99 14.40 -2.95
CA LEU A 808 -19.36 14.13 -4.24
C LEU A 808 -18.69 15.39 -4.82
N ASP A 809 -18.43 16.41 -3.99
CA ASP A 809 -17.82 17.67 -4.39
C ASP A 809 -16.47 17.52 -5.10
N ASP A 810 -15.69 16.50 -4.73
CA ASP A 810 -14.41 16.22 -5.38
C ASP A 810 -14.60 15.56 -6.75
N VAL A 811 -15.69 14.81 -6.95
CA VAL A 811 -16.04 14.23 -8.25
C VAL A 811 -16.47 15.31 -9.23
N TYR A 812 -17.23 16.30 -8.77
CA TYR A 812 -17.71 17.42 -9.59
C TYR A 812 -16.74 18.61 -9.65
N ALA A 813 -15.62 18.57 -8.93
CA ALA A 813 -14.52 19.53 -9.06
C ALA A 813 -13.79 19.39 -10.40
N ARG A 814 -12.92 20.36 -10.74
CA ARG A 814 -12.01 20.18 -11.88
C ARG A 814 -10.94 19.11 -11.54
N PRO A 815 -10.45 18.35 -12.54
CA PRO A 815 -9.40 17.37 -12.34
C PRO A 815 -8.18 17.94 -11.60
N SER A 816 -7.76 17.26 -10.53
CA SER A 816 -6.55 17.60 -9.78
C SER A 816 -5.77 16.32 -9.43
N PRO A 817 -4.60 16.08 -10.07
CA PRO A 817 -3.82 14.86 -9.85
C PRO A 817 -3.16 14.80 -8.47
N SER A 818 -3.07 15.91 -7.75
CA SER A 818 -2.43 16.01 -6.42
C SER A 818 -3.44 16.11 -5.27
N LEU A 819 -4.75 16.03 -5.55
CA LEU A 819 -5.80 16.05 -4.53
C LEU A 819 -5.70 14.87 -3.57
N TYR A 820 -5.21 13.73 -4.04
CA TYR A 820 -4.96 12.55 -3.22
C TYR A 820 -3.53 12.09 -3.37
N ASP A 821 -2.91 11.69 -2.27
CA ASP A 821 -1.57 11.10 -2.28
C ASP A 821 -1.61 9.57 -2.43
N LYS A 822 -0.44 8.97 -2.59
CA LYS A 822 -0.23 7.51 -2.73
C LYS A 822 -0.29 6.76 -1.40
N MET A 823 -0.63 7.41 -0.30
CA MET A 823 -0.92 6.82 1.01
C MET A 823 -2.40 6.97 1.38
N LEU A 824 -3.24 7.28 0.39
CA LEU A 824 -4.69 7.45 0.49
C LEU A 824 -5.15 8.76 1.18
N LEU A 825 -4.23 9.69 1.42
CA LEU A 825 -4.53 10.93 2.12
C LEU A 825 -5.04 12.00 1.14
N ARG A 826 -6.02 12.77 1.60
CA ARG A 826 -6.60 13.89 0.86
C ARG A 826 -5.88 15.20 1.20
N ASN A 827 -5.57 15.98 0.17
CA ASN A 827 -4.95 17.32 0.22
C ASN A 827 -5.98 18.38 -0.19
N PRO A 828 -6.84 18.85 0.74
CA PRO A 828 -7.93 19.80 0.44
C PRO A 828 -7.47 21.03 -0.33
N GLU A 829 -6.29 21.54 -0.03
CA GLU A 829 -5.69 22.73 -0.65
C GLU A 829 -5.31 22.53 -2.12
N LYS A 830 -5.21 21.28 -2.59
CA LYS A 830 -4.96 20.94 -3.99
C LYS A 830 -6.25 20.74 -4.79
N ARG A 831 -7.44 20.92 -4.19
CA ARG A 831 -8.72 20.89 -4.91
C ARG A 831 -8.84 22.10 -5.83
N VAL A 832 -9.21 21.87 -7.09
CA VAL A 832 -9.48 22.94 -8.05
C VAL A 832 -10.99 23.09 -8.21
N ALA A 833 -11.54 24.22 -7.75
CA ALA A 833 -12.98 24.47 -7.80
C ALA A 833 -13.51 24.53 -9.24
N SER A 834 -14.69 23.94 -9.47
CA SER A 834 -15.46 24.06 -10.72
C SER A 834 -16.66 25.00 -10.60
N GLY A 835 -17.01 25.41 -9.37
CA GLY A 835 -18.30 26.05 -9.08
C GLY A 835 -19.47 25.06 -8.99
N ILE A 836 -19.18 23.75 -9.02
CA ILE A 836 -20.18 22.68 -8.97
C ILE A 836 -20.05 21.95 -7.64
N THR A 837 -21.17 21.76 -6.95
CA THR A 837 -21.27 20.92 -5.76
C THR A 837 -22.14 19.70 -6.06
N GLY A 838 -21.89 18.60 -5.36
CA GLY A 838 -22.64 17.37 -5.58
C GLY A 838 -22.83 16.57 -4.32
N LEU A 839 -24.06 16.12 -4.10
CA LEU A 839 -24.43 15.27 -2.98
C LEU A 839 -25.37 14.17 -3.48
N ARG A 840 -25.15 12.95 -3.03
CA ARG A 840 -26.05 11.82 -3.25
C ARG A 840 -26.48 11.22 -1.92
N ALA A 841 -27.77 11.25 -1.62
CA ALA A 841 -28.36 10.50 -0.53
C ALA A 841 -29.14 9.29 -1.08
N VAL A 842 -29.00 8.15 -0.40
CA VAL A 842 -29.67 6.89 -0.73
C VAL A 842 -30.34 6.35 0.53
N ALA A 843 -31.56 5.84 0.41
CA ALA A 843 -32.19 5.06 1.46
C ALA A 843 -32.81 3.77 0.90
N PHE A 844 -32.76 2.71 1.70
CA PHE A 844 -33.43 1.44 1.45
C PHE A 844 -34.38 1.15 2.60
N ASP A 845 -35.63 0.82 2.27
CA ASP A 845 -36.66 0.43 3.22
C ASP A 845 -37.14 -0.98 2.90
N TYR A 846 -36.90 -1.90 3.84
CA TYR A 846 -37.34 -3.29 3.81
C TYR A 846 -38.40 -3.60 4.86
N SER A 847 -38.98 -2.58 5.50
CA SER A 847 -39.99 -2.74 6.54
C SER A 847 -41.35 -3.24 6.01
N GLY A 848 -41.56 -3.18 4.68
CA GLY A 848 -42.83 -3.53 4.03
C GLY A 848 -43.92 -2.46 4.15
N LYS A 849 -43.71 -1.39 4.92
CA LYS A 849 -44.71 -0.31 5.13
C LYS A 849 -45.11 0.39 3.84
N SER A 850 -44.25 0.42 2.83
CA SER A 850 -44.55 1.01 1.53
C SER A 850 -45.62 0.25 0.73
N GLY A 851 -45.97 -0.97 1.15
CA GLY A 851 -46.78 -1.91 0.36
C GLY A 851 -45.96 -2.71 -0.66
N ALA A 852 -44.66 -2.43 -0.78
CA ALA A 852 -43.71 -3.23 -1.55
C ALA A 852 -42.69 -3.89 -0.60
N PRO A 853 -42.16 -5.09 -0.93
CA PRO A 853 -41.12 -5.75 -0.13
C PRO A 853 -39.82 -4.94 -0.06
N ALA A 854 -39.57 -4.05 -1.03
CA ALA A 854 -38.51 -3.07 -0.93
C ALA A 854 -38.92 -1.73 -1.57
N MET A 855 -38.46 -0.65 -0.95
CA MET A 855 -38.44 0.69 -1.53
C MET A 855 -37.02 1.26 -1.46
N MET A 856 -36.61 1.95 -2.51
CA MET A 856 -35.37 2.70 -2.55
C MET A 856 -35.68 4.17 -2.86
N VAL A 857 -34.96 5.06 -2.18
CA VAL A 857 -35.07 6.51 -2.38
C VAL A 857 -33.69 7.04 -2.76
N LEU A 858 -33.65 7.89 -3.78
CA LEU A 858 -32.44 8.57 -4.25
C LEU A 858 -32.67 10.07 -4.28
N VAL A 859 -31.74 10.81 -3.70
CA VAL A 859 -31.67 12.27 -3.81
C VAL A 859 -30.30 12.64 -4.33
N ASP A 860 -30.26 13.33 -5.46
CA ASP A 860 -29.06 13.89 -6.06
C ASP A 860 -29.18 15.42 -6.08
N ARG A 861 -28.46 16.09 -5.17
CA ARG A 861 -28.37 17.56 -5.14
C ARG A 861 -27.11 18.00 -5.89
N ILE A 862 -27.28 18.67 -7.02
CA ILE A 862 -26.19 19.16 -7.87
C ILE A 862 -26.43 20.62 -8.21
N GLU A 863 -25.58 21.50 -7.71
CA GLU A 863 -25.68 22.95 -7.88
C GLU A 863 -24.53 23.42 -8.77
N GLY A 864 -24.79 24.38 -9.67
CA GLY A 864 -23.82 24.82 -10.69
C GLY A 864 -23.63 23.82 -11.84
N GLY A 865 -22.84 24.21 -12.84
CA GLY A 865 -22.58 23.40 -14.04
C GLY A 865 -23.68 23.46 -15.10
N GLY A 866 -23.45 22.80 -16.23
CA GLY A 866 -24.35 22.69 -17.37
C GLY A 866 -25.46 21.66 -17.17
N ARG A 867 -25.84 20.99 -18.25
CA ARG A 867 -26.94 20.03 -18.25
C ARG A 867 -26.63 18.79 -17.40
N ARG A 868 -27.62 18.41 -16.58
CA ARG A 868 -27.58 17.21 -15.73
C ARG A 868 -28.28 16.05 -16.43
N LEU A 869 -27.63 14.90 -16.47
CA LEU A 869 -28.16 13.67 -17.03
C LEU A 869 -28.15 12.59 -15.96
N TRP A 870 -29.31 12.34 -15.34
CA TRP A 870 -29.46 11.25 -14.39
C TRP A 870 -29.60 9.93 -15.14
N THR A 871 -28.89 8.87 -14.71
CA THR A 871 -28.88 7.58 -15.41
C THR A 871 -29.23 6.39 -14.50
N TRP A 872 -29.89 5.38 -15.09
CA TRP A 872 -30.12 4.07 -14.49
C TRP A 872 -29.81 2.95 -15.47
N GLN A 873 -28.87 2.08 -15.13
CA GLN A 873 -28.41 1.00 -15.98
C GLN A 873 -29.34 -0.22 -15.87
N LYS A 874 -29.99 -0.58 -16.97
CA LYS A 874 -30.94 -1.68 -17.02
C LYS A 874 -30.21 -3.03 -17.12
N PRO A 875 -30.62 -4.04 -16.33
CA PRO A 875 -30.20 -5.42 -16.56
C PRO A 875 -30.50 -5.92 -17.97
N GLU A 876 -29.60 -6.76 -18.48
CA GLU A 876 -29.81 -7.51 -19.71
C GLU A 876 -31.04 -8.42 -19.58
N GLY A 877 -31.79 -8.61 -20.67
CA GLY A 877 -33.00 -9.45 -20.70
C GLY A 877 -34.24 -8.90 -19.99
N ALA A 878 -34.14 -7.81 -19.22
CA ALA A 878 -35.30 -7.19 -18.58
C ALA A 878 -36.09 -6.30 -19.58
N GLY A 879 -37.43 -6.35 -19.51
CA GLY A 879 -38.31 -5.44 -20.23
C GLY A 879 -38.33 -4.04 -19.62
N HIS A 880 -38.78 -3.03 -20.36
CA HIS A 880 -38.85 -1.65 -19.87
C HIS A 880 -40.13 -0.93 -20.34
N SER A 881 -40.50 0.14 -19.64
CA SER A 881 -41.37 1.20 -20.18
C SER A 881 -41.01 2.55 -19.55
N VAL A 882 -41.41 3.61 -20.23
CA VAL A 882 -41.36 4.99 -19.74
C VAL A 882 -42.76 5.57 -19.86
N ASP A 883 -43.20 6.29 -18.82
CA ASP A 883 -44.49 6.97 -18.80
C ASP A 883 -44.34 8.27 -17.99
N ALA A 884 -44.42 9.41 -18.69
CA ALA A 884 -44.19 10.75 -18.15
C ALA A 884 -42.90 10.85 -17.31
N ASN A 885 -43.03 11.16 -16.02
CA ASN A 885 -41.95 11.26 -15.04
C ASN A 885 -41.63 9.91 -14.35
N THR A 886 -42.03 8.79 -14.94
CA THR A 886 -41.81 7.45 -14.38
C THR A 886 -41.17 6.51 -15.39
N PHE A 887 -40.45 5.51 -14.88
CA PHE A 887 -40.03 4.38 -15.67
C PHE A 887 -40.20 3.08 -14.89
N ALA A 888 -40.27 1.97 -15.62
CA ALA A 888 -40.36 0.65 -15.02
C ALA A 888 -39.41 -0.35 -15.69
N ILE A 889 -38.82 -1.22 -14.87
CA ILE A 889 -38.13 -2.43 -15.30
C ILE A 889 -39.03 -3.61 -14.99
N ARG A 890 -39.28 -4.47 -15.97
CA ARG A 890 -40.22 -5.59 -15.84
C ARG A 890 -39.56 -6.91 -16.14
N TYR A 891 -39.91 -7.86 -15.30
CA TYR A 891 -39.75 -9.28 -15.53
C TYR A 891 -41.14 -9.95 -15.49
N PRO A 892 -41.29 -11.23 -15.90
CA PRO A 892 -42.60 -11.87 -16.00
C PRO A 892 -43.47 -11.80 -14.73
N ASP A 893 -42.83 -11.86 -13.56
CA ASP A 893 -43.46 -12.00 -12.24
C ASP A 893 -43.05 -10.91 -11.24
N ALA A 894 -42.28 -9.90 -11.66
CA ALA A 894 -41.79 -8.83 -10.81
C ALA A 894 -41.57 -7.52 -11.58
N THR A 895 -41.82 -6.39 -10.93
CA THR A 895 -41.63 -5.05 -11.50
C THR A 895 -40.90 -4.15 -10.51
N MET A 896 -39.98 -3.33 -11.03
CA MET A 896 -39.52 -2.12 -10.36
C MET A 896 -40.18 -0.93 -11.03
N LYS A 897 -40.80 -0.04 -10.26
CA LYS A 897 -41.33 1.24 -10.77
C LYS A 897 -40.63 2.39 -10.05
N ALA A 898 -40.01 3.28 -10.82
CA ALA A 898 -39.35 4.49 -10.33
C ALA A 898 -40.14 5.72 -10.75
N THR A 899 -40.32 6.66 -9.81
CA THR A 899 -41.08 7.90 -9.98
C THR A 899 -40.19 9.09 -9.61
N PHE A 900 -40.05 10.06 -10.51
CA PHE A 900 -39.36 11.31 -10.25
C PHE A 900 -40.30 12.29 -9.55
N ILE A 901 -39.91 12.68 -8.34
CA ILE A 901 -40.59 13.67 -7.50
C ILE A 901 -40.06 15.07 -7.82
N ALA A 902 -38.75 15.17 -7.98
CA ALA A 902 -38.06 16.35 -8.46
C ALA A 902 -37.03 15.96 -9.54
N PRO A 903 -36.84 16.80 -10.58
CA PRO A 903 -37.74 17.90 -10.93
C PRO A 903 -39.11 17.36 -11.37
N GLY A 904 -40.19 18.11 -11.11
CA GLY A 904 -41.56 17.64 -11.37
C GLY A 904 -41.87 17.42 -12.86
N ASP A 905 -41.12 18.07 -13.73
CA ASP A 905 -41.17 17.98 -15.19
C ASP A 905 -40.03 17.13 -15.78
N ALA A 906 -39.43 16.25 -14.97
CA ALA A 906 -38.35 15.37 -15.41
C ALA A 906 -38.72 14.63 -16.71
N LYS A 907 -37.92 14.85 -17.76
CA LYS A 907 -38.06 14.16 -19.05
C LYS A 907 -37.29 12.86 -18.98
N VAL A 908 -38.02 11.75 -18.89
CA VAL A 908 -37.47 10.41 -18.82
C VAL A 908 -37.48 9.76 -20.20
N GLU A 909 -36.42 9.06 -20.56
CA GLU A 909 -36.33 8.25 -21.77
C GLU A 909 -35.54 6.97 -21.52
N TYR A 910 -35.76 5.95 -22.35
CA TYR A 910 -34.90 4.77 -22.42
C TYR A 910 -34.11 4.83 -23.73
N ALA A 911 -32.81 4.50 -23.67
CA ALA A 911 -32.00 4.41 -24.87
C ALA A 911 -30.94 3.30 -24.77
N ASP A 912 -30.62 2.75 -25.94
CA ASP A 912 -29.45 1.91 -26.17
C ASP A 912 -28.37 2.78 -26.82
N ASP A 913 -27.51 3.39 -25.99
CA ASP A 913 -26.49 4.33 -26.45
C ASP A 913 -25.21 3.56 -26.82
N ALA A 914 -24.85 3.51 -28.11
CA ALA A 914 -23.54 3.02 -28.52
C ALA A 914 -22.44 3.99 -28.09
N LYS A 915 -21.44 3.50 -27.36
CA LYS A 915 -20.37 4.31 -26.78
C LYS A 915 -19.01 3.69 -27.07
N LYS A 916 -18.07 4.55 -27.47
CA LYS A 916 -16.64 4.24 -27.61
C LYS A 916 -15.86 5.34 -26.89
N GLU A 917 -15.11 4.95 -25.88
CA GLU A 917 -14.26 5.83 -25.09
C GLU A 917 -12.92 5.13 -24.82
N GLY A 918 -11.83 5.89 -24.74
CA GLY A 918 -10.47 5.36 -24.68
C GLY A 918 -9.85 5.08 -26.05
N SER A 919 -8.54 4.78 -26.06
CA SER A 919 -7.76 4.58 -27.30
C SER A 919 -8.13 3.30 -28.05
N ASP A 920 -8.59 2.27 -27.34
CA ASP A 920 -9.10 1.00 -27.87
C ASP A 920 -10.00 0.30 -26.82
N ALA A 921 -10.58 -0.84 -27.18
CA ALA A 921 -11.47 -1.61 -26.31
C ALA A 921 -10.80 -2.25 -25.07
N LYS A 922 -9.46 -2.30 -25.01
CA LYS A 922 -8.71 -2.75 -23.82
C LYS A 922 -8.46 -1.59 -22.85
N HIS A 923 -8.31 -0.38 -23.38
CA HIS A 923 -7.97 0.84 -22.64
C HIS A 923 -9.15 1.80 -22.46
N GLY A 924 -10.38 1.33 -22.71
CA GLY A 924 -11.61 2.08 -22.45
C GLY A 924 -12.87 1.29 -22.85
N PHE A 925 -14.03 1.94 -22.82
CA PHE A 925 -15.32 1.27 -22.99
C PHE A 925 -15.79 1.30 -24.44
N TRP A 926 -16.02 0.13 -25.02
CA TRP A 926 -16.54 -0.04 -26.37
C TRP A 926 -17.73 -1.00 -26.33
N GLY A 927 -18.94 -0.45 -26.33
CA GLY A 927 -20.17 -1.25 -26.18
C GLY A 927 -21.45 -0.43 -26.22
N THR A 928 -22.57 -1.08 -25.92
CA THR A 928 -23.89 -0.46 -25.83
C THR A 928 -24.27 -0.27 -24.36
N LEU A 929 -24.71 0.93 -24.01
CA LEU A 929 -25.25 1.25 -22.69
C LEU A 929 -26.78 1.14 -22.75
N HIS A 930 -27.34 0.19 -22.01
CA HIS A 930 -28.79 -0.01 -21.87
C HIS A 930 -29.29 0.78 -20.65
N ARG A 931 -29.79 2.01 -20.85
CA ARG A 931 -30.05 2.91 -19.73
C ARG A 931 -31.30 3.75 -19.86
N PHE A 932 -31.94 4.00 -18.72
CA PHE A 932 -32.85 5.11 -18.58
C PHE A 932 -32.06 6.39 -18.34
N LYS A 933 -32.53 7.47 -18.92
CA LYS A 933 -31.98 8.82 -18.81
C LYS A 933 -33.08 9.75 -18.34
N ALA A 934 -32.77 10.65 -17.43
CA ALA A 934 -33.66 11.72 -17.05
C ALA A 934 -32.94 13.07 -17.08
N THR A 935 -33.64 14.08 -17.58
CA THR A 935 -33.19 15.48 -17.62
C THR A 935 -34.26 16.38 -17.01
N GLY A 936 -33.84 17.54 -16.50
CA GLY A 936 -34.72 18.59 -15.98
C GLY A 936 -33.92 19.62 -15.21
N ASP A 937 -34.57 20.72 -14.83
CA ASP A 937 -33.92 21.82 -14.13
C ASP A 937 -33.77 21.50 -12.63
N GLY A 938 -32.53 21.48 -12.13
CA GLY A 938 -32.23 21.33 -10.71
C GLY A 938 -31.83 19.92 -10.26
N SER A 939 -32.20 19.58 -9.03
CA SER A 939 -31.80 18.36 -8.32
C SER A 939 -32.82 17.24 -8.48
N PHE A 940 -32.39 15.98 -8.33
CA PHE A 940 -33.26 14.82 -8.49
C PHE A 940 -33.71 14.26 -7.14
N PHE A 941 -35.00 13.93 -7.03
CA PHE A 941 -35.57 13.13 -5.95
C PHE A 941 -36.41 12.03 -6.58
N VAL A 942 -35.97 10.78 -6.43
CA VAL A 942 -36.56 9.60 -7.07
C VAL A 942 -36.95 8.58 -6.01
N VAL A 943 -38.16 8.02 -6.13
CA VAL A 943 -38.61 6.88 -5.33
C VAL A 943 -38.86 5.68 -6.23
N ALA A 944 -38.26 4.55 -5.90
CA ALA A 944 -38.41 3.29 -6.62
C ALA A 944 -38.98 2.21 -5.69
N THR A 945 -40.03 1.52 -6.13
CA THR A 945 -40.58 0.34 -5.43
C THR A 945 -40.32 -0.93 -6.23
N PHE A 946 -40.09 -2.04 -5.54
CA PHE A 946 -39.83 -3.35 -6.13
C PHE A 946 -40.88 -4.33 -5.62
N GLN A 947 -41.68 -4.93 -6.51
CA GLN A 947 -42.81 -5.75 -6.08
C GLN A 947 -43.20 -6.82 -7.10
N ARG A 948 -43.99 -7.78 -6.63
CA ARG A 948 -44.79 -8.69 -7.46
C ARG A 948 -46.19 -8.10 -7.58
N GLY A 949 -46.68 -7.87 -8.80
CA GLY A 949 -47.96 -7.20 -9.05
C GLY A 949 -47.86 -5.68 -9.19
N GLU A 950 -48.95 -4.97 -8.86
CA GLU A 950 -49.05 -3.53 -9.04
C GLU A 950 -48.16 -2.75 -8.07
N ALA A 951 -47.56 -1.66 -8.56
CA ALA A 951 -46.76 -0.76 -7.74
C ALA A 951 -47.65 0.02 -6.75
N PRO A 952 -47.21 0.20 -5.49
CA PRO A 952 -47.92 1.06 -4.55
C PRO A 952 -48.10 2.47 -5.08
N LYS A 953 -49.20 3.13 -4.70
CA LYS A 953 -49.47 4.51 -5.08
C LYS A 953 -48.45 5.44 -4.41
N VAL A 954 -47.87 6.35 -5.20
CA VAL A 954 -47.02 7.44 -4.74
C VAL A 954 -47.86 8.71 -4.68
N SER A 955 -47.79 9.41 -3.55
CA SER A 955 -48.42 10.73 -3.33
C SER A 955 -47.39 11.71 -2.83
N VAL A 956 -47.46 12.95 -3.32
CA VAL A 956 -46.44 13.98 -3.08
C VAL A 956 -47.13 15.21 -2.53
N GLU A 957 -46.62 15.69 -1.40
CA GLU A 957 -46.99 16.96 -0.78
C GLU A 957 -45.78 17.91 -0.87
N GLY A 958 -45.99 19.12 -1.39
CA GLY A 958 -44.91 20.08 -1.66
C GLY A 958 -44.24 19.86 -3.02
N SER A 959 -43.04 20.40 -3.20
CA SER A 959 -42.29 20.33 -4.46
C SER A 959 -40.77 20.36 -4.21
N GLY A 960 -39.99 20.01 -5.24
CA GLY A 960 -38.53 20.00 -5.15
C GLY A 960 -37.99 18.98 -4.14
N LEU A 961 -36.84 19.29 -3.55
CA LEU A 961 -36.22 18.40 -2.54
C LEU A 961 -36.90 18.46 -1.16
N ASP A 962 -37.70 19.49 -0.91
CA ASP A 962 -38.46 19.67 0.34
C ASP A 962 -39.78 18.89 0.35
N ALA A 963 -40.12 18.22 -0.75
CA ALA A 963 -41.33 17.43 -0.87
C ALA A 963 -41.37 16.28 0.17
N THR A 964 -42.56 16.05 0.72
CA THR A 964 -42.85 14.84 1.49
C THR A 964 -43.56 13.84 0.61
N VAL A 965 -43.00 12.63 0.52
CA VAL A 965 -43.50 11.57 -0.35
C VAL A 965 -44.10 10.46 0.51
N THR A 966 -45.36 10.13 0.24
CA THR A 966 -46.03 8.98 0.85
C THR A 966 -46.20 7.88 -0.18
N VAL A 967 -45.64 6.71 0.10
CA VAL A 967 -45.76 5.49 -0.70
C VAL A 967 -46.42 4.43 0.16
N GLY A 968 -47.64 4.01 -0.19
CA GLY A 968 -48.42 3.14 0.69
C GLY A 968 -48.56 3.72 2.10
N GLY A 969 -48.09 3.00 3.12
CA GLY A 969 -48.05 3.45 4.53
C GLY A 969 -46.71 4.06 4.96
N GLN A 970 -45.75 4.22 4.04
CA GLN A 970 -44.43 4.76 4.35
C GLN A 970 -44.31 6.21 3.89
N LYS A 971 -43.77 7.05 4.77
CA LYS A 971 -43.44 8.45 4.47
C LYS A 971 -41.94 8.68 4.37
N VAL A 972 -41.55 9.56 3.46
CA VAL A 972 -40.16 9.84 3.10
C VAL A 972 -39.99 11.35 2.86
N ARG A 973 -38.89 11.91 3.38
CA ARG A 973 -38.44 13.27 3.02
C ARG A 973 -36.92 13.37 3.01
N PHE A 974 -36.39 14.41 2.39
CA PHE A 974 -34.99 14.82 2.50
C PHE A 974 -34.90 16.02 3.45
N ASP A 975 -33.95 16.01 4.39
CA ASP A 975 -33.82 17.10 5.39
C ASP A 975 -32.71 18.11 5.04
N GLY A 976 -32.19 18.06 3.82
CA GLY A 976 -31.04 18.85 3.38
C GLY A 976 -29.70 18.15 3.60
N ARG A 977 -29.66 17.08 4.41
CA ARG A 977 -28.48 16.27 4.69
C ARG A 977 -28.68 14.79 4.43
N LYS A 978 -29.83 14.21 4.79
CA LYS A 978 -30.13 12.78 4.67
C LYS A 978 -31.58 12.53 4.29
N ILE A 979 -31.85 11.32 3.82
CA ILE A 979 -33.22 10.83 3.64
C ILE A 979 -33.72 10.28 4.97
N VAL A 980 -34.93 10.70 5.36
CA VAL A 980 -35.62 10.28 6.58
C VAL A 980 -36.80 9.40 6.21
N LEU A 981 -36.89 8.24 6.86
CA LEU A 981 -37.95 7.25 6.69
C LEU A 981 -38.90 7.29 7.91
N GLY A 982 -40.22 7.22 7.69
CA GLY A 982 -41.21 6.92 8.73
C GLY A 982 -41.75 8.10 9.54
N GLN A 983 -41.69 9.33 9.00
CA GLN A 983 -42.29 10.53 9.61
C GLN A 983 -43.60 10.93 8.92
#